data_AF-A0A2E8TRW3-F1
#
_entry.id   AF-A0A2E8TRW3-F1
#
_cell.length_a   1.000
_cell.length_b   1.000
_cell.length_c   1.000
_cell.angle_alpha   90.00
_cell.angle_beta   90.00
_cell.angle_gamma   90.00
#
_symmetry.space_group_name_H-M   'P 1'
#
loop_
_entity.id
_entity.type
_entity.pdbx_description
1 polymer ?
#
loop_
_entity_poly.entity_id
_entity_poly.type
_entity_poly.pdbx_seq_one_letter_code
_entity_poly.pdbx_strand_id
1 'polypeptide(L)'
;MALTHNQYAVAAITATLCLAGLYTVVGAGLSSTDRGGFESAIDDIELNPGIQRECPPDVPTIGCDWDGDGIADRMESTLYGTNWQEPDTDGDGLDDGWEIENGLDPLDTGEPCISIGEGLTEVECEDIPVASVDTERETGEQNETFPDPDNGPSGDPDRDGLTNLEEAELGTNPRLRDTDGDGLNDRWESRHTHDVTTPSGVVTLLDPLDGNWNCALLTPSMQAEIKLDIGDDLWEEMGTQFGHSCDAILDLELPEPDTLRNFIEEQYDTNPRDADSDGDLIDDLVEISTHLVNLETFCGRPTFGTLSLPAPHIRGFASEIQFSAQNLPNGGIATTLQKKTPLDNPNWFNEDMDGDGRLNGPGDWDTDGDGMPDGFEYCYSFDSDYNWFLNPSNSTDAYGDSDGDGLNNVEEFEVSYDWGASNFTNPLEWDTDADGMPDGWEFQSGIHPNDGSNADEDPDFDGYDADGDGAVTYKDMIGATTIERIDVSPGDYVQANRTVLWVRTVVDSNYVNIPVKTEKSGWVYHINVEVDDEVTSRLQELVTVVEQHERFTNLDEYNARDRDGDGVVDGRSTDPLVADTDADGLIDGIEVIGWKIRIVDFGVREVIVRSDPGVFDTDRDGLSDSVEYYETFTNATDKDTDNDGLEDYREAVDGHPWYDNGTLVYYFTNASAFDTDNDGLEDGEEVVDGLDQYITHGNNADTDNDGLNDGNEVLFVPRPWQGATNPLLNDTDLDGQPDGWEMQVFSVQENTRSHSLWISTTNWLPPGCDSMIDCGKGPGGWIWVNYVSGFETSGDRNDDGILDPQYFLYEMNLSGFTVPEGGRWALDPAFGSPEDSIFDIDNDTLQNSLEAPDRWDTNPVDYDSDGDRLPDGWEVAYSEEAISLGLVDNNTLDALGSRGPMDPRMPDSDLDGINDGSEDIDNDGLNRTILMYRYCPGWDNPQDFECHIDPYGSGSAFYDDLENYTNFEEYQNGTSPILNDTDGDKWTDGSEVFHQDQDDDDMWAGWEYYFGFDPHDSSDSTIDSDGDGFVNKCESRWNTNPKDPTSFPSQGELCNSFD
;
A
#
# COMPACT_ATOMS: atom_id res chain seq x y z
N MET A 1 61.00 98.88 -18.29
CA MET A 1 60.25 98.20 -19.38
C MET A 1 59.15 97.42 -18.70
N ALA A 2 57.89 97.63 -19.07
CA ALA A 2 56.78 96.92 -18.47
C ALA A 2 56.73 95.49 -19.04
N LEU A 3 56.79 94.49 -18.17
CA LEU A 3 56.64 93.08 -18.55
C LEU A 3 55.17 92.81 -18.90
N THR A 4 54.92 91.87 -19.82
CA THR A 4 53.57 91.42 -20.19
C THR A 4 53.00 90.45 -19.16
N HIS A 5 51.69 90.21 -19.15
CA HIS A 5 51.02 89.34 -18.17
C HIS A 5 51.63 87.92 -18.12
N ASN A 6 51.96 87.34 -19.28
CA ASN A 6 52.61 86.02 -19.37
C ASN A 6 54.06 86.05 -18.86
N GLN A 7 54.75 87.20 -18.95
CA GLN A 7 56.09 87.35 -18.36
C GLN A 7 56.04 87.55 -16.85
N TYR A 8 54.96 88.14 -16.31
CA TYR A 8 54.70 88.13 -14.87
C TYR A 8 54.35 86.73 -14.38
N ALA A 9 53.58 85.95 -15.12
CA ALA A 9 53.27 84.56 -14.78
C ALA A 9 54.52 83.69 -14.78
N VAL A 10 55.37 83.77 -15.82
CA VAL A 10 56.64 83.03 -15.85
C VAL A 10 57.59 83.51 -14.75
N ALA A 11 57.69 84.82 -14.48
CA ALA A 11 58.51 85.31 -13.37
C ALA A 11 57.97 84.90 -12.00
N ALA A 12 56.64 84.82 -11.83
CA ALA A 12 56.00 84.33 -10.62
C ALA A 12 56.24 82.82 -10.45
N ILE A 13 56.00 82.01 -11.49
CA ILE A 13 56.26 80.56 -11.51
C ILE A 13 57.74 80.25 -11.28
N THR A 14 58.65 81.01 -11.89
CA THR A 14 60.09 80.81 -11.67
C THR A 14 60.51 81.27 -10.28
N ALA A 15 59.87 82.31 -9.72
CA ALA A 15 60.11 82.75 -8.35
C ALA A 15 59.56 81.75 -7.34
N THR A 16 58.36 81.18 -7.55
CA THR A 16 57.80 80.11 -6.71
C THR A 16 58.56 78.80 -6.87
N LEU A 17 59.03 78.42 -8.06
CA LEU A 17 59.89 77.23 -8.23
C LEU A 17 61.26 77.43 -7.58
N CYS A 18 61.84 78.63 -7.64
CA CYS A 18 63.08 78.93 -6.91
C CYS A 18 62.86 79.04 -5.39
N LEU A 19 61.68 79.50 -4.93
CA LEU A 19 61.34 79.57 -3.50
C LEU A 19 61.01 78.16 -2.96
N ALA A 20 60.22 77.39 -3.69
CA ALA A 20 59.91 75.99 -3.42
C ALA A 20 61.18 75.15 -3.45
N GLY A 21 62.06 75.35 -4.44
CA GLY A 21 63.40 74.75 -4.48
C GLY A 21 64.31 75.16 -3.31
N LEU A 22 64.07 76.31 -2.68
CA LEU A 22 64.79 76.76 -1.47
C LEU A 22 64.17 76.22 -0.17
N TYR A 23 62.86 75.97 -0.15
CA TYR A 23 62.17 75.31 0.96
C TYR A 23 62.40 73.79 0.95
N THR A 24 62.42 73.14 -0.23
CA THR A 24 62.73 71.72 -0.37
C THR A 24 64.20 71.42 -0.09
N VAL A 25 65.15 72.29 -0.48
CA VAL A 25 66.59 72.08 -0.19
C VAL A 25 66.98 72.39 1.27
N VAL A 26 66.14 73.12 2.01
CA VAL A 26 66.36 73.37 3.46
C VAL A 26 65.55 72.39 4.33
N GLY A 27 64.50 71.75 3.79
CA GLY A 27 63.77 70.62 4.43
C GLY A 27 64.38 69.24 4.15
N ALA A 28 64.81 68.96 2.92
CA ALA A 28 65.47 67.70 2.53
C ALA A 28 66.94 67.59 2.99
N GLY A 29 67.43 68.59 3.76
CA GLY A 29 68.71 68.50 4.46
C GLY A 29 68.61 67.89 5.87
N LEU A 30 67.41 67.55 6.32
CA LEU A 30 67.12 67.04 7.67
C LEU A 30 66.03 65.95 7.72
N SER A 31 65.53 65.46 6.57
CA SER A 31 64.68 64.26 6.45
C SER A 31 65.47 63.21 5.68
N SER A 32 65.75 62.09 6.34
CA SER A 32 66.33 60.88 5.77
C SER A 32 65.19 60.04 5.22
N THR A 33 65.15 59.81 3.90
CA THR A 33 64.33 58.74 3.33
C THR A 33 65.10 57.98 2.25
N ASP A 34 64.88 56.67 2.28
CA ASP A 34 65.63 55.56 1.69
C ASP A 34 65.44 55.38 0.17
N ARG A 35 65.23 56.45 -0.61
CA ARG A 35 65.06 56.31 -2.08
C ARG A 35 66.36 56.24 -2.88
N GLY A 36 67.34 55.48 -2.41
CA GLY A 36 68.62 55.33 -3.12
C GLY A 36 69.54 54.17 -2.74
N GLY A 37 69.12 53.21 -1.91
CA GLY A 37 69.97 52.08 -1.53
C GLY A 37 71.24 52.50 -0.77
N PHE A 38 71.16 53.55 0.06
CA PHE A 38 72.23 53.99 0.95
C PHE A 38 71.70 54.00 2.40
N GLU A 39 72.41 53.30 3.31
CA GLU A 39 72.08 53.24 4.74
C GLU A 39 71.88 54.63 5.36
N SER A 40 70.90 54.74 6.27
CA SER A 40 70.52 55.97 6.96
C SER A 40 71.72 56.69 7.57
N ALA A 41 71.87 57.99 7.27
CA ALA A 41 72.99 58.82 7.74
C ALA A 41 73.02 59.07 9.26
N ILE A 42 72.12 58.44 10.01
CA ILE A 42 72.09 58.43 11.49
C ILE A 42 73.13 57.48 12.08
N ASP A 43 73.51 56.42 11.37
CA ASP A 43 74.52 55.46 11.83
C ASP A 43 75.97 55.95 11.69
N ASP A 44 76.20 57.01 10.90
CA ASP A 44 77.54 57.55 10.62
C ASP A 44 78.00 58.68 11.57
N ILE A 45 77.25 59.00 12.63
CA ILE A 45 77.71 59.92 13.68
C ILE A 45 78.41 59.12 14.80
N GLU A 46 79.71 58.87 14.62
CA GLU A 46 80.60 58.37 15.69
C GLU A 46 80.61 59.32 16.91
N LEU A 47 79.83 58.99 17.93
CA LEU A 47 79.98 59.51 19.30
C LEU A 47 80.30 58.33 20.23
N ASN A 48 81.47 58.40 20.89
CA ASN A 48 82.00 57.52 21.95
C ASN A 48 81.15 56.27 22.32
N PRO A 49 81.67 55.03 22.13
CA PRO A 49 80.96 53.82 22.52
C PRO A 49 80.79 53.78 24.04
N GLY A 50 79.55 53.94 24.49
CA GLY A 50 79.19 53.95 25.91
C GLY A 50 78.04 54.87 26.30
N ILE A 51 77.46 55.63 25.37
CA ILE A 51 76.15 56.27 25.56
C ILE A 51 75.27 55.77 24.42
N GLN A 52 74.45 54.74 24.68
CA GLN A 52 73.28 54.50 23.85
C GLN A 52 72.47 55.81 23.85
N ARG A 53 72.07 56.32 22.68
CA ARG A 53 70.96 57.27 22.66
C ARG A 53 69.77 56.49 23.18
N GLU A 54 69.53 56.59 24.48
CA GLU A 54 68.23 56.27 25.04
C GLU A 54 67.30 57.31 24.43
N CYS A 55 66.52 56.92 23.41
CA CYS A 55 65.33 57.67 23.02
C CYS A 55 64.48 57.70 24.31
N PRO A 56 64.39 58.85 25.01
CA PRO A 56 63.71 58.87 26.29
C PRO A 56 62.23 58.64 26.02
N PRO A 57 61.55 57.69 26.71
CA PRO A 57 60.16 57.33 26.43
C PRO A 57 59.14 58.45 26.68
N ASP A 58 59.61 59.63 27.14
CA ASP A 58 58.75 60.74 27.56
C ASP A 58 58.82 61.95 26.61
N VAL A 59 59.71 61.98 25.59
CA VAL A 59 59.86 63.13 24.69
C VAL A 59 60.25 62.76 23.24
N PRO A 60 59.59 63.34 22.21
CA PRO A 60 59.94 63.11 20.81
C PRO A 60 61.32 63.69 20.49
N THR A 61 62.25 62.85 20.02
CA THR A 61 63.68 63.19 19.89
C THR A 61 64.15 63.20 18.44
N ILE A 62 65.05 64.12 18.09
CA ILE A 62 65.54 64.26 16.71
C ILE A 62 66.33 63.01 16.28
N GLY A 63 65.78 62.26 15.31
CA GLY A 63 66.43 61.09 14.72
C GLY A 63 66.27 59.81 15.54
N CYS A 64 65.27 59.76 16.40
CA CYS A 64 64.69 58.53 16.92
C CYS A 64 63.38 58.29 16.16
N ASP A 65 62.99 57.03 16.05
CA ASP A 65 61.72 56.50 15.55
C ASP A 65 61.39 55.41 16.58
N TRP A 66 60.35 55.62 17.39
CA TRP A 66 60.11 54.87 18.63
C TRP A 66 59.14 53.70 18.45
N ASP A 67 58.08 53.93 17.69
CA ASP A 67 57.08 52.96 17.24
C ASP A 67 57.56 52.13 16.04
N GLY A 68 58.47 52.67 15.23
CA GLY A 68 59.12 51.93 14.14
C GLY A 68 58.33 51.92 12.84
N ASP A 69 57.46 52.91 12.63
CA ASP A 69 56.61 53.07 11.44
C ASP A 69 57.36 53.69 10.25
N GLY A 70 58.59 54.18 10.45
CA GLY A 70 59.43 54.79 9.43
C GLY A 70 59.44 56.32 9.44
N ILE A 71 58.73 56.96 10.37
CA ILE A 71 58.80 58.41 10.61
C ILE A 71 59.63 58.68 11.87
N ALA A 72 60.39 59.77 11.87
CA ALA A 72 61.13 60.16 13.08
C ALA A 72 60.21 60.87 14.10
N ASP A 73 60.35 60.61 15.42
CA ASP A 73 59.48 61.13 16.50
C ASP A 73 59.21 62.64 16.40
N ARG A 74 60.25 63.36 15.98
CA ARG A 74 60.24 64.83 15.92
C ARG A 74 59.49 65.34 14.69
N MET A 75 59.40 64.55 13.63
CA MET A 75 58.68 64.85 12.40
C MET A 75 57.18 64.59 12.60
N GLU A 76 56.81 63.49 13.23
CA GLU A 76 55.43 63.18 13.64
C GLU A 76 54.86 64.28 14.53
N SER A 77 55.54 64.60 15.64
CA SER A 77 55.08 65.63 16.58
C SER A 77 55.04 67.06 16.02
N THR A 78 55.77 67.39 14.94
CA THR A 78 55.89 68.79 14.47
C THR A 78 55.45 69.09 13.05
N LEU A 79 55.38 68.08 12.18
CA LEU A 79 55.03 68.24 10.76
C LEU A 79 53.72 67.53 10.42
N TYR A 80 53.56 66.27 10.82
CA TYR A 80 52.43 65.44 10.43
C TYR A 80 51.29 65.44 11.47
N GLY A 81 51.61 65.63 12.75
CA GLY A 81 50.60 65.67 13.81
C GLY A 81 50.25 64.31 14.40
N THR A 82 50.94 63.25 13.96
CA THR A 82 50.83 61.87 14.41
C THR A 82 51.51 61.62 15.76
N ASN A 83 51.13 60.53 16.42
CA ASN A 83 51.60 60.12 17.73
C ASN A 83 52.80 59.18 17.63
N TRP A 84 54.01 59.74 17.76
CA TRP A 84 55.33 59.07 17.86
C TRP A 84 55.50 57.90 18.87
N GLN A 85 54.45 57.46 19.55
CA GLN A 85 54.45 56.24 20.37
C GLN A 85 53.62 55.09 19.77
N GLU A 86 52.82 55.39 18.76
CA GLU A 86 51.80 54.52 18.17
C GLU A 86 52.06 54.50 16.65
N PRO A 87 52.39 53.33 16.07
CA PRO A 87 52.67 53.22 14.63
C PRO A 87 51.50 53.63 13.73
N ASP A 88 50.28 53.60 14.28
CA ASP A 88 49.01 53.89 13.64
C ASP A 88 48.27 54.84 14.61
N THR A 89 48.23 56.14 14.26
CA THR A 89 47.74 57.19 15.15
C THR A 89 46.22 57.22 15.24
N ASP A 90 45.53 56.96 14.14
CA ASP A 90 44.09 57.07 14.06
C ASP A 90 43.37 55.73 14.26
N GLY A 91 44.14 54.64 14.29
CA GLY A 91 43.74 53.31 14.76
C GLY A 91 42.96 52.52 13.72
N ASP A 92 43.11 52.84 12.44
CA ASP A 92 42.38 52.18 11.35
C ASP A 92 43.08 50.90 10.83
N GLY A 93 44.35 50.69 11.19
CA GLY A 93 45.14 49.53 10.82
C GLY A 93 46.19 49.77 9.74
N LEU A 94 46.33 51.00 9.23
CA LEU A 94 47.45 51.43 8.38
C LEU A 94 48.51 52.16 9.24
N ASP A 95 49.79 51.89 8.99
CA ASP A 95 50.87 52.58 9.70
C ASP A 95 51.05 54.01 9.15
N ASP A 96 51.19 55.02 10.02
CA ASP A 96 51.28 56.44 9.66
C ASP A 96 52.40 56.70 8.63
N GLY A 97 53.53 56.00 8.80
CA GLY A 97 54.68 56.04 7.90
C GLY A 97 54.40 55.52 6.50
N TRP A 98 53.61 54.46 6.38
CA TRP A 98 53.23 53.88 5.10
C TRP A 98 52.23 54.78 4.35
N GLU A 99 51.24 55.31 5.06
CA GLU A 99 50.25 56.24 4.51
C GLU A 99 50.91 57.51 3.96
N ILE A 100 51.86 58.08 4.70
CA ILE A 100 52.60 59.28 4.25
C ILE A 100 53.49 58.97 3.04
N GLU A 101 54.12 57.79 3.00
CA GLU A 101 54.96 57.40 1.86
C GLU A 101 54.15 57.27 0.57
N ASN A 102 52.92 56.75 0.68
CA ASN A 102 51.98 56.56 -0.43
C ASN A 102 51.06 57.76 -0.68
N GLY A 103 51.09 58.77 0.20
CA GLY A 103 50.38 60.04 0.02
C GLY A 103 48.90 60.00 0.41
N LEU A 104 48.56 59.14 1.37
CA LEU A 104 47.32 59.12 2.17
C LEU A 104 47.47 60.05 3.40
N ASP A 105 46.40 60.24 4.18
CA ASP A 105 46.37 61.11 5.36
C ASP A 105 46.30 60.28 6.66
N PRO A 106 47.38 60.20 7.47
CA PRO A 106 47.50 59.30 8.64
C PRO A 106 46.73 59.76 9.89
N LEU A 107 45.75 60.62 9.68
CA LEU A 107 44.85 61.14 10.73
C LEU A 107 43.39 60.98 10.31
N ASP A 108 43.14 60.33 9.18
CA ASP A 108 41.85 60.18 8.55
C ASP A 108 41.52 58.71 8.26
N THR A 109 40.84 58.09 9.21
CA THR A 109 40.41 56.68 9.20
C THR A 109 39.48 56.29 8.03
N GLY A 110 39.14 57.21 7.12
CA GLY A 110 38.20 57.04 6.00
C GLY A 110 36.72 56.86 6.39
N GLU A 111 36.42 56.46 7.62
CA GLU A 111 35.05 56.27 8.10
C GLU A 111 34.37 57.57 8.59
N PRO A 112 33.11 57.85 8.20
CA PRO A 112 32.35 58.96 8.75
C PRO A 112 31.99 58.73 10.22
N CYS A 113 32.29 59.70 11.09
CA CYS A 113 31.90 59.65 12.51
C CYS A 113 30.36 59.73 12.69
N ILE A 114 29.69 58.58 12.68
CA ILE A 114 28.22 58.51 12.78
C ILE A 114 27.81 58.31 14.25
N SER A 115 27.42 59.39 14.94
CA SER A 115 26.73 59.30 16.23
C SER A 115 25.21 59.13 16.04
N ILE A 116 24.75 57.89 15.87
CA ILE A 116 23.32 57.55 15.95
C ILE A 116 23.02 56.91 17.32
N GLY A 117 21.94 57.37 17.95
CA GLY A 117 21.51 56.88 19.25
C GLY A 117 21.09 55.41 19.24
N GLU A 118 21.43 54.75 20.35
CA GLU A 118 20.99 53.43 20.82
C GLU A 118 21.18 52.24 19.85
N GLY A 119 22.26 51.48 20.06
CA GLY A 119 22.10 50.03 20.18
C GLY A 119 22.96 49.12 19.31
N LEU A 120 24.07 49.55 18.72
CA LEU A 120 25.05 48.66 18.06
C LEU A 120 26.49 49.13 18.35
N THR A 121 27.43 48.20 18.23
CA THR A 121 28.74 48.06 18.91
C THR A 121 29.72 49.22 18.78
N GLU A 122 30.44 49.50 19.88
CA GLU A 122 31.40 50.59 20.08
C GLU A 122 32.69 50.39 19.26
N VAL A 123 33.04 51.40 18.44
CA VAL A 123 34.44 51.84 18.28
C VAL A 123 34.52 53.16 19.05
N GLU A 124 35.19 53.16 20.20
CA GLU A 124 35.38 54.35 21.04
C GLU A 124 36.44 55.26 20.39
N CYS A 125 36.05 56.34 19.71
CA CYS A 125 37.02 57.41 19.42
C CYS A 125 37.34 58.15 20.73
N GLU A 126 38.59 58.10 21.18
CA GLU A 126 39.02 58.90 22.33
C GLU A 126 38.92 60.41 22.02
N ASP A 127 38.17 61.14 22.85
CA ASP A 127 38.14 62.60 22.83
C ASP A 127 39.58 63.14 23.01
N ILE A 128 40.19 63.69 21.96
CA ILE A 128 41.44 64.45 22.08
C ILE A 128 41.21 65.57 23.11
N PRO A 129 41.91 65.59 24.26
CA PRO A 129 41.63 66.55 25.30
C PRO A 129 42.08 67.93 24.86
N VAL A 130 41.14 68.82 24.56
CA VAL A 130 41.41 70.25 24.33
C VAL A 130 41.84 70.90 25.66
N ALA A 131 43.08 70.66 26.05
CA ALA A 131 43.72 71.23 27.22
C ALA A 131 44.85 72.18 26.81
N SER A 132 44.48 73.45 26.63
CA SER A 132 45.35 74.64 26.50
C SER A 132 46.11 74.75 25.17
N VAL A 133 45.90 75.76 24.32
CA VAL A 133 46.32 77.15 24.53
C VAL A 133 45.75 78.06 23.42
N ASP A 134 45.41 79.29 23.82
CA ASP A 134 45.20 80.56 23.09
C ASP A 134 44.35 80.60 21.80
N THR A 135 43.15 81.15 21.98
CA THR A 135 42.54 82.06 21.02
C THR A 135 43.50 83.20 20.61
N GLU A 136 43.69 83.37 19.30
CA GLU A 136 44.30 84.52 18.58
C GLU A 136 45.73 84.33 18.03
N ARG A 137 45.88 83.68 16.85
CA ARG A 137 46.64 84.23 15.69
C ARG A 137 46.57 83.39 14.40
N GLU A 138 45.81 83.90 13.42
CA GLU A 138 46.18 84.10 12.02
C GLU A 138 47.20 83.11 11.37
N THR A 139 46.75 81.89 11.07
CA THR A 139 47.13 81.11 9.86
C THR A 139 45.88 80.33 9.42
N GLY A 140 45.35 80.65 8.24
CA GLY A 140 44.23 79.91 7.68
C GLY A 140 44.74 78.74 6.87
N GLU A 141 44.34 77.52 7.25
CA GLU A 141 44.22 76.27 6.46
C GLU A 141 44.18 75.08 7.44
N GLN A 142 43.12 74.91 8.25
CA GLN A 142 42.80 73.64 8.95
C GLN A 142 41.31 73.65 9.34
N ASN A 143 40.42 73.51 8.34
CA ASN A 143 39.00 73.26 8.59
C ASN A 143 38.33 72.57 7.38
N GLU A 144 38.89 71.45 6.94
CA GLU A 144 38.16 70.41 6.21
C GLU A 144 37.72 69.42 7.31
N THR A 145 36.43 69.16 7.44
CA THR A 145 35.85 68.36 8.55
C THR A 145 34.90 67.33 7.94
N PHE A 146 35.43 66.57 6.99
CA PHE A 146 34.80 65.39 6.38
C PHE A 146 35.90 64.37 6.10
N PRO A 147 35.80 63.14 6.65
CA PRO A 147 36.67 62.02 6.30
C PRO A 147 36.62 61.74 4.80
N ASP A 148 37.77 61.55 4.16
CA ASP A 148 37.87 61.07 2.78
C ASP A 148 37.92 59.53 2.80
N PRO A 149 36.89 58.82 2.30
CA PRO A 149 36.85 57.36 2.34
C PRO A 149 38.00 56.70 1.57
N ASP A 150 38.67 57.44 0.68
CA ASP A 150 39.84 56.96 -0.06
C ASP A 150 41.11 56.90 0.82
N ASN A 151 41.13 57.53 2.02
CA ASN A 151 42.31 57.49 2.90
C ASN A 151 42.36 56.25 3.81
N GLY A 152 41.19 55.76 4.26
CA GLY A 152 41.14 54.64 5.20
C GLY A 152 41.50 53.28 4.59
N PRO A 153 41.49 52.19 5.36
CA PRO A 153 42.02 50.88 4.94
C PRO A 153 41.20 50.25 3.82
N SER A 154 39.92 50.60 3.72
CA SER A 154 38.98 50.15 2.68
C SER A 154 38.87 51.10 1.49
N GLY A 155 39.70 52.16 1.44
CA GLY A 155 39.76 53.09 0.32
C GLY A 155 40.43 52.46 -0.90
N ASP A 156 40.05 52.91 -2.09
CA ASP A 156 40.63 52.53 -3.38
C ASP A 156 40.82 53.81 -4.23
N PRO A 157 41.91 54.57 -4.00
CA PRO A 157 42.08 55.90 -4.57
C PRO A 157 42.35 55.92 -6.09
N ASP A 158 42.95 54.88 -6.64
CA ASP A 158 43.27 54.77 -8.07
C ASP A 158 42.30 53.88 -8.87
N ARG A 159 41.40 53.19 -8.18
CA ARG A 159 40.27 52.43 -8.73
C ARG A 159 40.71 51.25 -9.56
N ASP A 160 41.80 50.62 -9.15
CA ASP A 160 42.20 49.34 -9.71
C ASP A 160 41.50 48.15 -9.03
N GLY A 161 40.84 48.40 -7.90
CA GLY A 161 40.05 47.44 -7.13
C GLY A 161 40.83 46.71 -6.04
N LEU A 162 42.06 47.12 -5.72
CA LEU A 162 42.73 46.80 -4.46
C LEU A 162 42.40 47.88 -3.42
N THR A 163 42.23 47.45 -2.17
CA THR A 163 42.10 48.38 -1.06
C THR A 163 43.47 48.83 -0.56
N ASN A 164 43.56 50.01 0.05
CA ASN A 164 44.79 50.51 0.66
C ASN A 164 45.46 49.47 1.58
N LEU A 165 44.69 48.67 2.33
CA LEU A 165 45.21 47.60 3.17
C LEU A 165 45.85 46.46 2.36
N GLU A 166 45.19 46.01 1.29
CA GLU A 166 45.70 44.95 0.41
C GLU A 166 46.97 45.42 -0.31
N GLU A 167 47.02 46.68 -0.72
CA GLU A 167 48.20 47.27 -1.35
C GLU A 167 49.35 47.44 -0.36
N ALA A 168 49.06 47.73 0.91
CA ALA A 168 50.08 47.73 1.96
C ALA A 168 50.70 46.35 2.16
N GLU A 169 49.90 45.28 2.06
CA GLU A 169 50.37 43.90 2.15
C GLU A 169 51.18 43.46 0.91
N LEU A 170 50.75 43.89 -0.29
CA LEU A 170 51.42 43.59 -1.56
C LEU A 170 52.65 44.49 -1.81
N GLY A 171 52.73 45.64 -1.17
CA GLY A 171 53.79 46.65 -1.36
C GLY A 171 53.60 47.50 -2.63
N THR A 172 52.41 47.49 -3.21
CA THR A 172 52.00 48.29 -4.37
C THR A 172 51.67 49.72 -3.95
N ASN A 173 51.39 50.60 -4.91
CA ASN A 173 51.15 52.02 -4.64
C ASN A 173 49.65 52.37 -4.78
N PRO A 174 48.96 52.76 -3.69
CA PRO A 174 47.53 53.10 -3.65
C PRO A 174 47.01 54.24 -4.51
N ARG A 175 47.88 54.81 -5.33
CA ARG A 175 47.55 55.94 -6.19
C ARG A 175 47.93 55.68 -7.63
N LEU A 176 48.49 54.51 -7.92
CA LEU A 176 48.93 54.06 -9.21
C LEU A 176 48.35 52.68 -9.48
N ARG A 177 47.32 52.63 -10.33
CA ARG A 177 46.74 51.40 -10.88
C ARG A 177 47.76 50.39 -11.43
N ASP A 178 48.97 50.82 -11.77
CA ASP A 178 50.06 50.05 -12.36
C ASP A 178 51.37 50.53 -11.70
N THR A 179 51.82 49.81 -10.67
CA THR A 179 52.94 50.23 -9.81
C THR A 179 54.29 50.11 -10.52
N ASP A 180 54.49 49.07 -11.32
CA ASP A 180 55.75 48.80 -12.00
C ASP A 180 55.84 49.36 -13.44
N GLY A 181 54.72 49.86 -13.95
CA GLY A 181 54.57 50.62 -15.18
C GLY A 181 54.57 49.77 -16.44
N ASP A 182 54.19 48.50 -16.36
CA ASP A 182 54.27 47.52 -17.43
C ASP A 182 53.01 47.45 -18.32
N GLY A 183 51.93 48.08 -17.86
CA GLY A 183 50.66 48.21 -18.55
C GLY A 183 49.54 47.31 -18.02
N LEU A 184 49.82 46.40 -17.08
CA LEU A 184 48.83 45.65 -16.33
C LEU A 184 48.48 46.36 -15.03
N ASN A 185 47.37 45.97 -14.37
CA ASN A 185 47.00 46.55 -13.08
C ASN A 185 47.39 45.65 -11.91
N ASP A 186 47.65 46.27 -10.75
CA ASP A 186 48.21 45.58 -9.59
C ASP A 186 47.25 44.50 -9.04
N ARG A 187 45.93 44.76 -9.08
CA ARG A 187 44.88 43.79 -8.71
C ARG A 187 44.92 42.51 -9.53
N TRP A 188 45.00 42.63 -10.84
CA TRP A 188 44.92 41.50 -11.76
C TRP A 188 46.20 40.66 -11.69
N GLU A 189 47.36 41.32 -11.65
CA GLU A 189 48.64 40.64 -11.54
C GLU A 189 48.77 39.86 -10.23
N SER A 190 48.39 40.46 -9.10
CA SER A 190 48.45 39.81 -7.79
C SER A 190 47.60 38.54 -7.68
N ARG A 191 46.53 38.41 -8.47
CA ARG A 191 45.65 37.23 -8.52
C ARG A 191 46.22 36.09 -9.36
N HIS A 192 46.94 36.41 -10.44
CA HIS A 192 47.41 35.43 -11.43
C HIS A 192 48.93 35.19 -11.40
N THR A 193 49.64 35.73 -10.40
CA THR A 193 51.08 35.54 -10.20
C THR A 193 51.47 34.07 -10.22
N HIS A 194 52.46 33.71 -11.05
CA HIS A 194 52.98 32.33 -11.08
C HIS A 194 54.44 32.21 -11.50
N ASP A 195 55.10 31.16 -11.01
CA ASP A 195 56.53 30.94 -11.22
C ASP A 195 56.80 30.05 -12.46
N VAL A 196 57.60 30.57 -13.39
CA VAL A 196 58.08 29.84 -14.58
C VAL A 196 59.58 29.54 -14.48
N THR A 197 59.96 28.27 -14.67
CA THR A 197 61.37 27.87 -14.67
C THR A 197 61.99 28.07 -16.06
N THR A 198 62.82 29.10 -16.22
CA THR A 198 63.58 29.36 -17.45
C THR A 198 65.01 28.79 -17.38
N PRO A 199 65.73 28.64 -18.51
CA PRO A 199 67.15 28.28 -18.52
C PRO A 199 68.08 29.26 -17.77
N SER A 200 67.57 30.43 -17.43
CA SER A 200 68.26 31.55 -16.78
C SER A 200 68.01 31.65 -15.27
N GLY A 201 67.00 30.93 -14.76
CA GLY A 201 66.49 31.04 -13.39
C GLY A 201 64.97 30.87 -13.34
N VAL A 202 64.40 30.83 -12.12
CA VAL A 202 62.95 30.99 -11.92
C VAL A 202 62.63 32.47 -12.14
N VAL A 203 61.62 32.74 -12.96
CA VAL A 203 61.05 34.07 -13.20
C VAL A 203 59.61 34.01 -12.71
N THR A 204 59.24 34.93 -11.84
CA THR A 204 57.86 35.11 -11.36
C THR A 204 57.19 36.03 -12.36
N LEU A 205 56.18 35.53 -13.07
CA LEU A 205 55.40 36.30 -14.05
C LEU A 205 54.14 36.86 -13.37
N LEU A 206 53.66 37.99 -13.88
CA LEU A 206 52.53 38.76 -13.34
C LEU A 206 52.78 39.16 -11.87
N ASP A 207 53.94 39.78 -11.61
CA ASP A 207 54.30 40.32 -10.30
C ASP A 207 54.05 41.84 -10.33
N PRO A 208 53.10 42.38 -9.53
CA PRO A 208 52.76 43.82 -9.52
C PRO A 208 53.94 44.79 -9.27
N LEU A 209 55.09 44.25 -8.81
CA LEU A 209 56.28 45.03 -8.50
C LEU A 209 57.42 44.87 -9.53
N ASP A 210 57.30 43.96 -10.51
CA ASP A 210 58.32 43.70 -11.53
C ASP A 210 57.74 43.19 -12.87
N GLY A 211 57.48 44.12 -13.80
CA GLY A 211 56.96 43.85 -15.15
C GLY A 211 57.91 43.17 -16.13
N ASN A 212 58.89 42.41 -15.61
CA ASN A 212 59.79 41.49 -16.33
C ASN A 212 60.29 41.99 -17.71
N TRP A 213 60.76 43.24 -17.74
CA TRP A 213 61.18 43.92 -18.97
C TRP A 213 62.27 43.15 -19.73
N ASN A 214 61.99 42.77 -20.99
CA ASN A 214 62.85 41.93 -21.83
C ASN A 214 63.26 40.58 -21.19
N CYS A 215 62.35 39.89 -20.51
CA CYS A 215 62.63 38.57 -19.96
C CYS A 215 63.01 37.54 -21.05
N ALA A 216 63.70 36.48 -20.60
CA ALA A 216 64.28 35.44 -21.44
C ALA A 216 63.26 34.63 -22.28
N LEU A 217 61.96 34.73 -21.95
CA LEU A 217 60.87 34.06 -22.65
C LEU A 217 60.56 34.70 -24.02
N LEU A 218 60.84 36.00 -24.19
CA LEU A 218 60.69 36.72 -25.47
C LEU A 218 61.84 36.41 -26.45
N THR A 219 61.83 35.18 -26.98
CA THR A 219 62.77 34.79 -28.03
C THR A 219 62.51 35.56 -29.34
N PRO A 220 63.50 35.74 -30.23
CA PRO A 220 63.30 36.42 -31.52
C PRO A 220 62.25 35.77 -32.43
N SER A 221 61.94 34.48 -32.21
CA SER A 221 60.82 33.78 -32.85
C SER A 221 59.48 34.21 -32.28
N MET A 222 59.36 34.25 -30.95
CA MET A 222 58.14 34.66 -30.25
C MET A 222 57.80 36.12 -30.56
N GLN A 223 58.79 37.02 -30.51
CA GLN A 223 58.60 38.43 -30.90
C GLN A 223 58.13 38.61 -32.35
N ALA A 224 58.48 37.69 -33.26
CA ALA A 224 58.03 37.76 -34.65
C ALA A 224 56.59 37.23 -34.82
N GLU A 225 56.19 36.29 -33.98
CA GLU A 225 54.83 35.76 -33.90
C GLU A 225 53.88 36.79 -33.30
N ILE A 226 54.24 37.39 -32.16
CA ILE A 226 53.47 38.45 -31.52
C ILE A 226 53.26 39.64 -32.47
N LYS A 227 54.32 40.10 -33.16
CA LYS A 227 54.21 41.20 -34.14
C LYS A 227 53.29 40.87 -35.32
N LEU A 228 53.17 39.60 -35.68
CA LEU A 228 52.25 39.18 -36.74
C LEU A 228 50.79 39.26 -36.26
N ASP A 229 50.58 39.02 -34.98
CA ASP A 229 49.30 38.95 -34.31
C ASP A 229 48.73 40.34 -33.96
N ILE A 230 49.41 41.11 -33.10
CA ILE A 230 48.94 42.43 -32.64
C ILE A 230 49.26 43.59 -33.63
N GLY A 231 50.18 43.35 -34.56
CA GLY A 231 50.63 44.33 -35.56
C GLY A 231 51.79 45.24 -35.10
N ASP A 232 52.55 45.76 -36.07
CA ASP A 232 53.77 46.55 -35.82
C ASP A 232 53.51 47.87 -35.07
N ASP A 233 52.34 48.49 -35.25
CA ASP A 233 52.01 49.79 -34.64
C ASP A 233 51.75 49.66 -33.13
N LEU A 234 50.96 48.65 -32.72
CA LEU A 234 50.64 48.38 -31.31
C LEU A 234 51.85 47.80 -30.56
N TRP A 235 52.63 46.93 -31.22
CA TRP A 235 53.89 46.42 -30.64
C TRP A 235 54.82 47.55 -30.20
N GLU A 236 55.02 48.58 -31.02
CA GLU A 236 55.91 49.70 -30.67
C GLU A 236 55.30 50.66 -29.65
N GLU A 237 53.97 50.70 -29.50
CA GLU A 237 53.27 51.51 -28.49
C GLU A 237 53.39 50.91 -27.09
N MET A 238 53.32 49.58 -26.98
CA MET A 238 53.50 48.81 -25.73
C MET A 238 54.98 48.67 -25.31
N GLY A 239 55.90 49.34 -26.01
CA GLY A 239 57.33 49.33 -25.69
C GLY A 239 57.76 50.59 -24.94
N THR A 240 58.51 50.42 -23.85
CA THR A 240 59.15 51.54 -23.14
C THR A 240 60.64 51.66 -23.49
N GLN A 241 61.33 52.63 -22.87
CA GLN A 241 62.79 52.75 -22.98
C GLN A 241 63.55 51.51 -22.44
N PHE A 242 62.86 50.66 -21.66
CA PHE A 242 63.41 49.48 -21.01
C PHE A 242 63.16 48.18 -21.79
N GLY A 243 62.26 48.18 -22.78
CA GLY A 243 61.91 47.01 -23.57
C GLY A 243 60.41 46.81 -23.69
N HIS A 244 60.02 45.56 -23.92
CA HIS A 244 58.64 45.11 -23.79
C HIS A 244 58.51 44.24 -22.54
N SER A 245 57.44 44.41 -21.79
CA SER A 245 57.09 43.54 -20.66
C SER A 245 56.79 42.13 -21.17
N CYS A 246 57.23 41.12 -20.42
CA CYS A 246 56.80 39.75 -20.68
C CYS A 246 55.44 39.47 -20.06
N ASP A 247 55.11 40.16 -18.97
CA ASP A 247 53.86 39.99 -18.25
C ASP A 247 52.71 40.52 -19.07
N ALA A 248 52.82 41.69 -19.71
CA ALA A 248 51.74 42.22 -20.53
C ALA A 248 51.49 41.47 -21.86
N ILE A 249 52.51 40.85 -22.49
CA ILE A 249 52.45 40.48 -23.92
C ILE A 249 52.44 38.95 -24.17
N LEU A 250 52.89 38.16 -23.20
CA LEU A 250 52.81 36.71 -23.32
C LEU A 250 51.35 36.24 -23.33
N ASP A 251 51.18 35.04 -23.86
CA ASP A 251 49.94 34.28 -23.89
C ASP A 251 50.31 32.99 -23.11
N LEU A 252 49.64 32.79 -21.98
CA LEU A 252 50.05 31.88 -20.91
C LEU A 252 49.17 30.62 -20.80
N GLU A 253 48.17 30.50 -21.66
CA GLU A 253 47.19 29.42 -21.63
C GLU A 253 47.78 28.03 -21.89
N LEU A 254 47.11 27.01 -21.36
CA LEU A 254 47.47 25.60 -21.51
C LEU A 254 46.23 24.76 -21.88
N PRO A 255 46.35 23.77 -22.79
CA PRO A 255 47.58 23.17 -23.31
C PRO A 255 48.14 23.79 -24.61
N GLU A 256 47.34 24.59 -25.33
CA GLU A 256 47.76 25.33 -26.52
C GLU A 256 47.34 26.81 -26.36
N PRO A 257 48.21 27.79 -26.66
CA PRO A 257 47.88 29.21 -26.59
C PRO A 257 46.81 29.57 -27.63
N ASP A 258 45.72 30.24 -27.24
CA ASP A 258 44.60 30.59 -28.10
C ASP A 258 44.73 31.95 -28.82
N THR A 259 45.85 32.66 -28.62
CA THR A 259 46.19 34.02 -29.12
C THR A 259 45.60 35.19 -28.33
N LEU A 260 44.86 34.93 -27.26
CA LEU A 260 44.51 35.92 -26.26
C LEU A 260 45.75 36.23 -25.41
N ARG A 261 46.01 37.52 -25.17
CA ARG A 261 47.24 37.98 -24.50
C ARG A 261 46.86 38.62 -23.20
N ASN A 262 47.74 38.55 -22.21
CA ASN A 262 47.52 39.04 -20.86
C ASN A 262 46.96 40.49 -20.79
N PHE A 263 47.41 41.41 -21.64
CA PHE A 263 46.85 42.79 -21.67
C PHE A 263 45.40 42.89 -22.17
N ILE A 264 44.93 41.90 -22.93
CA ILE A 264 43.53 41.78 -23.36
C ILE A 264 42.73 41.06 -22.27
N GLU A 265 43.31 40.04 -21.64
CA GLU A 265 42.69 39.30 -20.53
C GLU A 265 42.43 40.20 -19.31
N GLU A 266 43.39 41.08 -18.96
CA GLU A 266 43.19 42.12 -17.93
C GLU A 266 42.03 43.07 -18.26
N GLN A 267 41.80 43.33 -19.54
CA GLN A 267 40.70 44.21 -19.96
C GLN A 267 39.33 43.59 -19.70
N TYR A 268 39.24 42.26 -19.67
CA TYR A 268 38.01 41.50 -19.47
C TYR A 268 37.98 40.75 -18.12
N ASP A 269 38.95 40.98 -17.23
CA ASP A 269 39.14 40.31 -15.92
C ASP A 269 39.19 38.76 -16.04
N THR A 270 39.75 38.22 -17.13
CA THR A 270 39.85 36.78 -17.38
C THR A 270 41.16 36.16 -16.85
N ASN A 271 41.16 34.84 -16.70
CA ASN A 271 42.27 34.07 -16.16
C ASN A 271 43.24 33.65 -17.28
N PRO A 272 44.50 34.11 -17.27
CA PRO A 272 45.45 33.97 -18.39
C PRO A 272 45.95 32.54 -18.65
N ARG A 273 45.40 31.54 -17.97
CA ARG A 273 45.89 30.15 -17.97
C ARG A 273 44.85 29.15 -18.40
N ASP A 274 43.57 29.52 -18.34
CA ASP A 274 42.43 28.66 -18.59
C ASP A 274 41.66 29.27 -19.77
N ALA A 275 41.31 28.44 -20.76
CA ALA A 275 40.67 28.92 -21.99
C ALA A 275 39.20 29.34 -21.78
N ASP A 276 38.58 28.88 -20.69
CA ASP A 276 37.22 29.20 -20.23
C ASP A 276 37.40 29.65 -18.77
N SER A 277 37.44 30.97 -18.58
CA SER A 277 37.89 31.61 -17.34
C SER A 277 36.82 31.63 -16.25
N ASP A 278 35.57 31.76 -16.65
CA ASP A 278 34.40 31.85 -15.76
C ASP A 278 33.64 30.52 -15.63
N GLY A 279 33.96 29.53 -16.48
CA GLY A 279 33.46 28.17 -16.43
C GLY A 279 32.07 28.02 -17.04
N ASP A 280 31.66 28.93 -17.92
CA ASP A 280 30.30 29.02 -18.47
C ASP A 280 30.02 28.04 -19.63
N LEU A 281 31.01 27.22 -20.03
CA LEU A 281 31.02 26.28 -21.17
C LEU A 281 31.44 26.89 -22.53
N ILE A 282 31.91 28.14 -22.55
CA ILE A 282 32.46 28.82 -23.72
C ILE A 282 33.90 29.28 -23.43
N ASP A 283 34.78 29.21 -24.43
CA ASP A 283 36.13 29.74 -24.30
C ASP A 283 36.16 31.29 -24.44
N ASP A 284 36.99 31.99 -23.68
CA ASP A 284 37.09 33.47 -23.61
C ASP A 284 37.24 34.12 -25.00
N LEU A 285 38.08 33.53 -25.86
CA LEU A 285 38.31 33.97 -27.24
C LEU A 285 37.05 33.96 -28.10
N VAL A 286 36.15 33.00 -27.86
CA VAL A 286 34.88 32.87 -28.58
C VAL A 286 33.95 34.04 -28.20
N GLU A 287 33.93 34.42 -26.93
CA GLU A 287 33.06 35.47 -26.41
C GLU A 287 33.45 36.88 -26.86
N ILE A 288 34.74 37.20 -26.85
CA ILE A 288 35.24 38.51 -27.32
C ILE A 288 35.18 38.67 -28.84
N SER A 289 34.94 37.58 -29.57
CA SER A 289 34.99 37.58 -31.02
C SER A 289 33.86 38.44 -31.61
N THR A 290 34.14 39.22 -32.66
CA THR A 290 33.12 40.13 -33.25
C THR A 290 32.44 39.55 -34.51
N HIS A 291 32.70 38.29 -34.84
CA HIS A 291 32.36 37.65 -36.12
C HIS A 291 31.87 36.20 -35.93
N LEU A 292 31.86 35.42 -37.01
CA LEU A 292 31.57 33.99 -36.95
C LEU A 292 32.79 33.23 -36.43
N VAL A 293 32.60 32.46 -35.37
CA VAL A 293 33.62 31.57 -34.77
C VAL A 293 33.38 30.15 -35.26
N ASN A 294 34.43 29.34 -35.31
CA ASN A 294 34.31 27.90 -35.50
C ASN A 294 34.55 27.23 -34.15
N LEU A 295 33.54 26.52 -33.65
CA LEU A 295 33.59 25.88 -32.34
C LEU A 295 34.11 24.46 -32.47
N GLU A 296 35.07 24.09 -31.63
CA GLU A 296 35.54 22.71 -31.47
C GLU A 296 34.74 21.98 -30.38
N THR A 297 34.32 22.69 -29.34
CA THR A 297 33.42 22.24 -28.25
C THR A 297 32.13 23.07 -28.30
N PHE A 298 30.98 22.44 -28.12
CA PHE A 298 29.68 23.11 -28.05
C PHE A 298 28.82 22.36 -27.03
N CYS A 299 28.25 23.08 -26.04
CA CYS A 299 27.48 22.49 -24.93
C CYS A 299 28.29 21.47 -24.11
N GLY A 300 29.56 21.77 -23.80
CA GLY A 300 30.44 20.85 -23.07
C GLY A 300 30.82 19.56 -23.83
N ARG A 301 30.44 19.40 -25.11
CA ARG A 301 30.74 18.20 -25.93
C ARG A 301 31.56 18.56 -27.18
N PRO A 302 32.57 17.74 -27.56
CA PRO A 302 33.36 18.00 -28.76
C PRO A 302 32.52 17.79 -30.03
N THR A 303 32.53 18.75 -30.94
CA THR A 303 31.74 18.70 -32.17
C THR A 303 32.45 17.87 -33.26
N PHE A 304 31.71 17.01 -33.95
CA PHE A 304 32.24 16.29 -35.13
C PHE A 304 32.17 17.17 -36.40
N GLY A 305 33.06 18.16 -36.51
CA GLY A 305 33.13 19.05 -37.68
C GLY A 305 33.61 20.45 -37.32
N THR A 306 33.27 21.45 -38.14
CA THR A 306 33.40 22.87 -37.78
C THR A 306 32.00 23.47 -37.75
N LEU A 307 31.47 23.70 -36.55
CA LEU A 307 30.21 24.41 -36.35
C LEU A 307 30.50 25.90 -36.36
N SER A 308 29.95 26.64 -37.33
CA SER A 308 30.22 28.08 -37.48
C SER A 308 29.03 28.92 -37.03
N LEU A 309 29.21 29.62 -35.91
CA LEU A 309 28.19 30.35 -35.19
C LEU A 309 28.65 31.79 -34.91
N PRO A 310 27.76 32.79 -34.87
CA PRO A 310 28.13 34.13 -34.42
C PRO A 310 28.43 34.12 -32.92
N ALA A 311 29.34 35.01 -32.53
CA ALA A 311 29.74 35.23 -31.15
C ALA A 311 28.54 35.41 -30.20
N PRO A 312 28.63 34.91 -28.95
CA PRO A 312 27.56 34.94 -27.94
C PRO A 312 26.92 36.32 -27.77
N HIS A 313 27.71 37.33 -27.42
CA HIS A 313 27.23 38.70 -27.17
C HIS A 313 26.55 39.38 -28.39
N ILE A 314 26.89 39.02 -29.63
CA ILE A 314 26.24 39.57 -30.83
C ILE A 314 24.79 39.10 -30.92
N ARG A 315 24.50 37.93 -30.35
CA ARG A 315 23.18 37.34 -30.42
C ARG A 315 22.22 37.95 -29.40
N GLY A 316 22.70 38.41 -28.24
CA GLY A 316 21.89 39.12 -27.24
C GLY A 316 21.24 40.43 -27.73
N PHE A 317 21.81 41.09 -28.76
CA PHE A 317 21.30 42.38 -29.26
C PHE A 317 20.48 42.32 -30.54
N ALA A 318 20.42 41.16 -31.20
CA ALA A 318 19.99 41.11 -32.58
C ALA A 318 18.68 40.34 -32.76
N SER A 319 17.58 40.98 -32.34
CA SER A 319 16.18 40.62 -32.66
C SER A 319 15.84 40.44 -34.16
N GLU A 320 16.81 40.58 -35.08
CA GLU A 320 16.63 40.48 -36.53
C GLU A 320 17.75 39.67 -37.25
N ILE A 321 18.48 38.75 -36.59
CA ILE A 321 19.35 37.81 -37.33
C ILE A 321 18.49 36.69 -37.94
N GLN A 322 18.32 36.73 -39.25
CA GLN A 322 17.63 35.66 -39.98
C GLN A 322 18.66 34.60 -40.43
N PHE A 323 18.69 33.45 -39.76
CA PHE A 323 19.48 32.29 -40.20
C PHE A 323 18.78 31.62 -41.38
N SER A 324 19.54 31.34 -42.45
CA SER A 324 19.08 30.46 -43.52
C SER A 324 20.08 29.32 -43.69
N ALA A 325 19.66 28.11 -43.32
CA ALA A 325 20.40 26.87 -43.52
C ALA A 325 20.11 26.29 -44.92
N GLN A 326 21.15 26.05 -45.71
CA GLN A 326 21.07 25.27 -46.95
C GLN A 326 21.88 24.00 -46.84
N ASN A 327 21.23 22.84 -47.02
CA ASN A 327 21.90 21.56 -47.14
C ASN A 327 22.82 21.53 -48.37
N LEU A 328 24.12 21.42 -48.16
CA LEU A 328 25.10 21.21 -49.20
C LEU A 328 25.05 19.73 -49.66
N PRO A 329 25.32 19.45 -50.95
CA PRO A 329 25.23 18.10 -51.54
C PRO A 329 26.21 17.06 -50.96
N ASN A 330 27.03 17.44 -49.98
CA ASN A 330 28.00 16.62 -49.25
C ASN A 330 27.63 16.43 -47.76
N GLY A 331 26.42 16.78 -47.34
CA GLY A 331 25.93 16.54 -45.98
C GLY A 331 26.37 17.60 -44.95
N GLY A 332 26.90 18.74 -45.40
CA GLY A 332 27.14 19.90 -44.53
C GLY A 332 26.00 20.92 -44.65
N ILE A 333 25.78 21.71 -43.61
CA ILE A 333 24.83 22.82 -43.61
C ILE A 333 25.61 24.10 -43.92
N ALA A 334 25.21 24.84 -44.97
CA ALA A 334 25.71 26.18 -45.24
C ALA A 334 24.73 27.20 -44.68
N THR A 335 25.12 27.90 -43.61
CA THR A 335 24.38 29.03 -43.05
C THR A 335 24.77 30.31 -43.80
N THR A 336 23.78 31.10 -44.25
CA THR A 336 24.03 32.42 -44.83
C THR A 336 23.39 33.50 -43.96
N LEU A 337 24.23 34.37 -43.38
CA LEU A 337 23.83 35.61 -42.70
C LEU A 337 23.33 36.64 -43.72
N GLN A 338 22.04 36.98 -43.69
CA GLN A 338 21.53 38.16 -44.41
C GLN A 338 21.47 39.37 -43.49
N LYS A 339 22.34 40.33 -43.80
CA LYS A 339 22.65 41.55 -43.04
C LYS A 339 21.41 42.46 -42.83
N LYS A 340 21.07 42.74 -41.58
CA LYS A 340 20.69 44.08 -41.11
C LYS A 340 21.70 44.44 -40.03
N THR A 341 22.25 45.64 -40.14
CA THR A 341 23.35 46.21 -39.33
C THR A 341 23.52 45.57 -37.94
N PRO A 342 24.65 44.90 -37.65
CA PRO A 342 25.00 44.59 -36.27
C PRO A 342 24.98 45.92 -35.50
N LEU A 343 24.20 45.98 -34.44
CA LEU A 343 24.33 47.06 -33.48
C LEU A 343 25.66 46.78 -32.78
N ASP A 344 26.73 47.44 -33.23
CA ASP A 344 27.93 47.59 -32.41
C ASP A 344 27.47 48.44 -31.21
N ASN A 345 27.11 47.80 -30.09
CA ASN A 345 27.16 48.45 -28.78
C ASN A 345 28.55 48.16 -28.21
N PRO A 346 29.59 48.96 -28.54
CA PRO A 346 30.95 48.75 -28.02
C PRO A 346 31.03 48.90 -26.49
N ASN A 347 29.91 49.23 -25.85
CA ASN A 347 29.82 49.41 -24.41
C ASN A 347 29.22 48.19 -23.69
N TRP A 348 28.79 47.13 -24.37
CA TRP A 348 28.18 45.97 -23.71
C TRP A 348 29.12 45.30 -22.69
N PHE A 349 30.37 45.05 -23.08
CA PHE A 349 31.43 44.59 -22.16
C PHE A 349 31.81 45.60 -21.05
N ASN A 350 31.17 46.77 -20.99
CA ASN A 350 31.35 47.76 -19.92
C ASN A 350 30.05 47.99 -19.14
N GLU A 351 29.03 47.18 -19.41
CA GLU A 351 27.79 47.11 -18.64
C GLU A 351 27.96 45.98 -17.61
N ASP A 352 27.23 46.11 -16.51
CA ASP A 352 27.11 45.16 -15.41
C ASP A 352 25.59 44.98 -15.26
N MET A 353 25.08 43.91 -15.86
CA MET A 353 23.65 43.73 -16.11
C MET A 353 22.91 43.14 -14.91
N ASP A 354 23.56 42.28 -14.13
CA ASP A 354 23.02 41.65 -12.92
C ASP A 354 23.40 42.40 -11.62
N GLY A 355 24.40 43.27 -11.67
CA GLY A 355 24.85 44.10 -10.56
C GLY A 355 25.80 43.40 -9.58
N ASP A 356 26.47 42.32 -9.99
CA ASP A 356 27.39 41.56 -9.14
C ASP A 356 28.81 42.18 -9.05
N GLY A 357 29.07 43.20 -9.87
CA GLY A 357 30.33 43.93 -9.94
C GLY A 357 31.33 43.39 -10.96
N ARG A 358 30.96 42.37 -11.73
CA ARG A 358 31.63 41.93 -12.95
C ARG A 358 31.03 42.65 -14.15
N LEU A 359 31.79 42.69 -15.23
CA LEU A 359 31.33 43.28 -16.49
C LEU A 359 30.98 42.14 -17.44
N ASN A 360 29.90 42.30 -18.19
CA ASN A 360 29.42 41.28 -19.12
C ASN A 360 30.53 40.75 -20.03
N GLY A 361 30.47 39.47 -20.39
CA GLY A 361 31.44 38.79 -21.26
C GLY A 361 32.28 37.77 -20.48
N PRO A 362 33.51 37.46 -20.92
CA PRO A 362 34.21 36.21 -20.54
C PRO A 362 34.71 36.12 -19.10
N GLY A 363 34.51 37.16 -18.30
CA GLY A 363 34.78 37.13 -16.86
C GLY A 363 33.52 36.92 -16.01
N ASP A 364 32.36 36.91 -16.66
CA ASP A 364 31.03 36.92 -16.07
C ASP A 364 30.20 35.75 -16.62
N TRP A 365 30.09 34.71 -15.79
CA TRP A 365 29.50 33.43 -16.16
C TRP A 365 27.98 33.48 -16.42
N ASP A 366 27.28 34.51 -15.93
CA ASP A 366 25.82 34.69 -16.03
C ASP A 366 25.52 36.19 -16.20
N THR A 367 25.54 36.64 -17.45
CA THR A 367 25.46 38.07 -17.79
C THR A 367 24.21 38.76 -17.24
N ASP A 368 23.08 38.05 -17.10
CA ASP A 368 21.81 38.67 -16.68
C ASP A 368 21.29 38.24 -15.30
N GLY A 369 22.03 37.36 -14.62
CA GLY A 369 21.86 37.00 -13.22
C GLY A 369 20.64 36.11 -12.97
N ASP A 370 20.23 35.31 -13.96
CA ASP A 370 19.06 34.43 -13.84
C ASP A 370 19.37 33.01 -13.36
N GLY A 371 20.66 32.72 -13.18
CA GLY A 371 21.18 31.46 -12.66
C GLY A 371 21.56 30.46 -13.74
N MET A 372 21.36 30.78 -15.03
CA MET A 372 21.84 29.97 -16.15
C MET A 372 23.17 30.53 -16.68
N PRO A 373 24.18 29.68 -16.95
CA PRO A 373 25.40 30.17 -17.58
C PRO A 373 25.18 30.63 -19.01
N ASP A 374 25.89 31.69 -19.42
CA ASP A 374 25.87 32.26 -20.77
C ASP A 374 26.11 31.19 -21.85
N GLY A 375 27.00 30.22 -21.60
CA GLY A 375 27.26 29.10 -22.49
C GLY A 375 26.17 28.03 -22.58
N PHE A 376 25.39 27.81 -21.52
CA PHE A 376 24.20 26.96 -21.57
C PHE A 376 23.11 27.62 -22.44
N GLU A 377 22.89 28.91 -22.25
CA GLU A 377 21.95 29.67 -23.06
C GLU A 377 22.39 29.82 -24.52
N TYR A 378 23.71 29.89 -24.74
CA TYR A 378 24.29 29.86 -26.07
C TYR A 378 24.10 28.51 -26.78
N CYS A 379 24.11 27.42 -26.02
CA CYS A 379 23.80 26.08 -26.53
C CYS A 379 22.37 26.01 -27.08
N TYR A 380 21.41 26.48 -26.29
CA TYR A 380 19.98 26.38 -26.58
C TYR A 380 19.35 27.70 -27.01
N SER A 381 20.10 28.60 -27.66
CA SER A 381 19.57 29.90 -28.08
C SER A 381 18.43 29.81 -29.10
N PHE A 382 18.25 28.64 -29.74
CA PHE A 382 17.23 28.44 -30.76
C PHE A 382 16.40 27.20 -30.54
N ASP A 383 15.09 27.34 -30.70
CA ASP A 383 14.16 26.22 -30.79
C ASP A 383 14.32 25.43 -32.11
N SER A 384 13.57 24.33 -32.23
CA SER A 384 13.52 23.49 -33.43
C SER A 384 13.05 24.21 -34.70
N ASP A 385 12.38 25.36 -34.57
CA ASP A 385 11.91 26.23 -35.64
C ASP A 385 12.88 27.40 -35.94
N TYR A 386 14.06 27.42 -35.31
CA TYR A 386 15.08 28.47 -35.37
C TYR A 386 14.60 29.84 -34.87
N ASN A 387 13.65 29.87 -33.93
CA ASN A 387 13.29 31.08 -33.18
C ASN A 387 14.16 31.18 -31.93
N TRP A 388 14.35 32.42 -31.47
CA TRP A 388 15.09 32.71 -30.25
C TRP A 388 14.42 32.04 -29.04
N PHE A 389 15.19 31.28 -28.27
CA PHE A 389 14.72 30.54 -27.09
C PHE A 389 15.37 31.05 -25.81
N LEU A 390 16.61 30.64 -25.49
CA LEU A 390 17.39 31.18 -24.36
C LEU A 390 18.27 32.37 -24.76
N ASN A 391 18.61 33.25 -23.81
CA ASN A 391 19.32 34.49 -24.07
C ASN A 391 20.19 34.97 -22.88
N PRO A 392 21.51 35.09 -23.07
CA PRO A 392 22.49 35.70 -22.13
C PRO A 392 22.28 37.18 -21.76
N SER A 393 21.08 37.71 -21.88
CA SER A 393 20.75 39.12 -21.70
C SER A 393 19.26 39.32 -21.39
N ASN A 394 18.48 38.25 -21.24
CA ASN A 394 17.09 38.27 -20.83
C ASN A 394 16.80 37.25 -19.71
N SER A 395 16.94 37.70 -18.47
CA SER A 395 16.69 36.97 -17.23
C SER A 395 15.28 36.35 -17.02
N THR A 396 14.39 36.42 -18.01
CA THR A 396 13.01 35.92 -17.93
C THR A 396 12.80 34.60 -18.64
N ASP A 397 13.75 34.16 -19.48
CA ASP A 397 13.68 32.86 -20.13
C ASP A 397 14.13 31.71 -19.24
N ALA A 398 14.85 31.91 -18.12
CA ALA A 398 15.06 30.87 -17.08
C ALA A 398 13.77 30.19 -16.58
N TYR A 399 12.66 30.94 -16.42
CA TYR A 399 11.45 30.43 -15.75
C TYR A 399 10.50 29.62 -16.66
N GLY A 400 10.84 29.44 -17.94
CA GLY A 400 10.02 28.69 -18.88
C GLY A 400 10.22 27.18 -18.75
N ASP A 401 9.15 26.41 -18.88
CA ASP A 401 9.15 24.95 -19.09
C ASP A 401 8.51 24.73 -20.47
N SER A 402 9.34 24.43 -21.47
CA SER A 402 8.96 24.56 -22.89
C SER A 402 8.60 23.24 -23.54
N ASP A 403 9.25 22.17 -23.11
CA ASP A 403 8.97 20.78 -23.47
C ASP A 403 7.96 20.11 -22.52
N GLY A 404 7.70 20.70 -21.34
CA GLY A 404 6.58 20.32 -20.46
C GLY A 404 6.89 19.10 -19.61
N ASP A 405 8.16 18.85 -19.31
CA ASP A 405 8.64 17.66 -18.61
C ASP A 405 8.63 17.81 -17.09
N GLY A 406 8.48 19.04 -16.60
CA GLY A 406 8.41 19.39 -15.17
C GLY A 406 9.66 20.10 -14.64
N LEU A 407 10.68 20.35 -15.46
CA LEU A 407 11.80 21.23 -15.15
C LEU A 407 11.65 22.54 -15.93
N ASN A 408 11.95 23.65 -15.28
CA ASN A 408 12.18 24.90 -15.99
C ASN A 408 13.62 24.96 -16.55
N ASN A 409 13.87 25.90 -17.45
CA ASN A 409 15.16 26.03 -18.14
C ASN A 409 16.38 26.20 -17.20
N VAL A 410 16.21 26.78 -16.01
CA VAL A 410 17.30 26.85 -15.02
C VAL A 410 17.46 25.53 -14.27
N GLU A 411 16.36 24.90 -13.85
CA GLU A 411 16.36 23.59 -13.17
C GLU A 411 17.02 22.50 -14.03
N GLU A 412 16.82 22.56 -15.35
CA GLU A 412 17.50 21.74 -16.36
C GLU A 412 19.04 21.81 -16.29
N PHE A 413 19.57 23.01 -16.08
CA PHE A 413 21.00 23.20 -15.86
C PHE A 413 21.41 22.73 -14.45
N GLU A 414 20.57 22.96 -13.44
CA GLU A 414 20.83 22.54 -12.06
C GLU A 414 20.99 21.02 -11.89
N VAL A 415 20.42 20.21 -12.80
CA VAL A 415 20.66 18.74 -12.87
C VAL A 415 22.16 18.41 -12.88
N SER A 416 22.97 19.28 -13.51
CA SER A 416 24.42 19.12 -13.58
C SER A 416 25.13 19.24 -12.22
N TYR A 417 24.52 19.86 -11.22
CA TYR A 417 25.10 19.94 -9.88
C TYR A 417 25.15 18.59 -9.17
N ASP A 418 24.15 17.72 -9.43
CA ASP A 418 24.07 16.39 -8.84
C ASP A 418 24.84 15.35 -9.66
N TRP A 419 24.79 15.47 -11.00
CA TRP A 419 25.31 14.45 -11.92
C TRP A 419 26.57 14.84 -12.68
N GLY A 420 27.06 16.08 -12.51
CA GLY A 420 28.30 16.63 -13.08
C GLY A 420 28.06 17.64 -14.20
N ALA A 421 29.03 18.56 -14.39
CA ALA A 421 28.95 19.74 -15.25
C ALA A 421 28.60 19.52 -16.74
N SER A 422 28.64 18.27 -17.24
CA SER A 422 28.31 17.92 -18.63
C SER A 422 27.02 17.10 -18.78
N ASN A 423 26.31 16.88 -17.68
CA ASN A 423 25.12 16.02 -17.58
C ASN A 423 23.87 16.85 -17.20
N PHE A 424 23.74 18.05 -17.77
CA PHE A 424 22.49 18.81 -17.78
C PHE A 424 21.52 18.22 -18.83
N THR A 425 20.24 18.57 -18.70
CA THR A 425 19.15 18.13 -19.58
C THR A 425 18.92 19.14 -20.72
N ASN A 426 17.99 18.85 -21.63
CA ASN A 426 17.80 19.62 -22.84
C ASN A 426 16.43 20.32 -22.86
N PRO A 427 16.36 21.67 -22.83
CA PRO A 427 15.13 22.39 -22.48
C PRO A 427 14.11 22.48 -23.62
N LEU A 428 14.41 21.75 -24.70
CA LEU A 428 13.62 21.63 -25.92
C LEU A 428 13.09 20.21 -26.14
N GLU A 429 13.58 19.23 -25.37
CA GLU A 429 13.26 17.81 -25.51
C GLU A 429 12.97 17.24 -24.12
N TRP A 430 11.71 16.86 -23.91
CA TRP A 430 11.22 16.34 -22.63
C TRP A 430 11.91 15.06 -22.11
N ASP A 431 12.81 14.46 -22.89
CA ASP A 431 13.50 13.18 -22.62
C ASP A 431 14.87 13.26 -23.36
N THR A 432 15.91 13.59 -22.61
CA THR A 432 17.25 13.93 -23.15
C THR A 432 17.95 12.72 -23.75
N ASP A 433 17.78 11.53 -23.17
CA ASP A 433 18.45 10.31 -23.62
C ASP A 433 17.58 9.34 -24.43
N ALA A 434 16.31 9.68 -24.59
CA ALA A 434 15.30 9.03 -25.41
C ALA A 434 14.94 7.61 -24.96
N ASP A 435 14.91 7.35 -23.64
CA ASP A 435 14.53 6.06 -23.07
C ASP A 435 13.02 5.92 -22.77
N GLY A 436 12.27 7.03 -22.84
CA GLY A 436 10.84 7.10 -22.62
C GLY A 436 10.42 7.68 -21.27
N MET A 437 11.38 8.00 -20.38
CA MET A 437 11.17 8.70 -19.13
C MET A 437 11.52 10.20 -19.30
N PRO A 438 10.77 11.15 -18.73
CA PRO A 438 11.09 12.55 -18.79
C PRO A 438 12.17 12.94 -17.81
N ASP A 439 12.97 13.90 -18.23
CA ASP A 439 14.09 14.40 -17.46
C ASP A 439 13.65 14.90 -16.08
N GLY A 440 12.55 15.67 -16.03
CA GLY A 440 11.98 16.18 -14.79
C GLY A 440 11.42 15.12 -13.84
N TRP A 441 10.88 14.02 -14.37
CA TRP A 441 10.44 12.92 -13.53
C TRP A 441 11.63 12.14 -12.97
N GLU A 442 12.64 11.87 -13.80
CA GLU A 442 13.85 11.16 -13.37
C GLU A 442 14.59 11.96 -12.29
N PHE A 443 14.78 13.27 -12.50
CA PHE A 443 15.45 14.13 -11.53
C PHE A 443 14.72 14.17 -10.19
N GLN A 444 13.40 14.31 -10.19
CA GLN A 444 12.58 14.30 -8.97
C GLN A 444 12.61 12.94 -8.25
N SER A 445 12.73 11.86 -9.01
CA SER A 445 12.81 10.48 -8.50
C SER A 445 14.22 10.05 -8.10
N GLY A 446 15.23 10.92 -8.27
CA GLY A 446 16.64 10.61 -7.95
C GLY A 446 17.32 9.67 -8.95
N ILE A 447 16.73 9.50 -10.13
CA ILE A 447 17.30 8.77 -11.28
C ILE A 447 18.12 9.77 -12.13
N HIS A 448 19.11 9.27 -12.86
CA HIS A 448 19.99 10.09 -13.70
C HIS A 448 19.35 10.37 -15.08
N PRO A 449 18.92 11.61 -15.41
CA PRO A 449 18.13 11.95 -16.61
C PRO A 449 18.80 11.80 -17.99
N ASN A 450 20.10 11.54 -17.99
CA ASN A 450 20.91 11.43 -19.22
C ASN A 450 21.66 10.07 -19.27
N ASP A 451 21.11 9.05 -18.58
CA ASP A 451 21.58 7.66 -18.63
C ASP A 451 20.45 6.66 -18.89
N GLY A 452 19.99 6.60 -20.14
CA GLY A 452 18.86 5.76 -20.53
C GLY A 452 19.07 4.25 -20.49
N SER A 453 20.14 3.79 -19.83
CA SER A 453 20.28 2.37 -19.46
C SER A 453 19.57 2.02 -18.15
N ASN A 454 19.19 3.02 -17.36
CA ASN A 454 18.50 2.88 -16.09
C ASN A 454 16.99 2.50 -16.25
N ALA A 455 16.36 2.74 -17.40
CA ALA A 455 14.95 2.41 -17.66
C ALA A 455 14.56 0.95 -17.39
N ASP A 456 15.48 0.03 -17.68
CA ASP A 456 15.31 -1.42 -17.53
C ASP A 456 15.73 -1.93 -16.11
N GLU A 457 16.23 -1.05 -15.25
CA GLU A 457 16.60 -1.34 -13.87
C GLU A 457 15.38 -1.36 -12.95
N ASP A 458 15.51 -2.06 -11.81
CA ASP A 458 14.51 -2.19 -10.75
C ASP A 458 15.31 -2.19 -9.44
N PRO A 459 15.59 -1.00 -8.89
CA PRO A 459 16.49 -0.82 -7.75
C PRO A 459 15.91 -1.29 -6.40
N ASP A 460 14.59 -1.24 -6.25
CA ASP A 460 13.86 -1.42 -5.00
C ASP A 460 13.19 -2.80 -4.87
N PHE A 461 13.11 -3.57 -5.96
CA PHE A 461 12.63 -4.96 -6.00
C PHE A 461 11.19 -5.13 -5.53
N ASP A 462 10.28 -4.37 -6.12
CA ASP A 462 8.86 -4.30 -5.74
C ASP A 462 7.92 -5.05 -6.70
N GLY A 463 8.45 -5.58 -7.82
CA GLY A 463 7.72 -6.45 -8.74
C GLY A 463 7.04 -7.67 -8.09
N TYR A 464 5.91 -8.10 -8.68
CA TYR A 464 4.97 -9.06 -8.08
C TYR A 464 4.62 -10.26 -8.98
N ASP A 465 4.68 -11.48 -8.41
CA ASP A 465 4.30 -12.75 -9.05
C ASP A 465 2.77 -12.88 -9.17
N ALA A 466 2.22 -12.30 -10.24
CA ALA A 466 0.78 -12.13 -10.43
C ALA A 466 0.04 -13.42 -10.81
N ASP A 467 0.73 -14.37 -11.45
CA ASP A 467 0.16 -15.68 -11.80
C ASP A 467 0.45 -16.79 -10.77
N GLY A 468 1.31 -16.50 -9.78
CA GLY A 468 1.63 -17.35 -8.64
C GLY A 468 2.49 -18.56 -8.99
N ASP A 469 3.24 -18.49 -10.09
CA ASP A 469 4.07 -19.58 -10.59
C ASP A 469 5.58 -19.40 -10.36
N GLY A 470 5.97 -18.26 -9.80
CA GLY A 470 7.32 -17.91 -9.33
C GLY A 470 7.68 -18.47 -7.95
N ALA A 471 6.69 -18.83 -7.12
CA ALA A 471 6.88 -19.33 -5.75
C ALA A 471 7.67 -20.66 -5.66
N VAL A 472 8.86 -20.62 -5.05
CA VAL A 472 9.71 -21.81 -4.84
C VAL A 472 9.32 -22.54 -3.55
N THR A 473 8.70 -23.71 -3.69
CA THR A 473 8.20 -24.53 -2.57
C THR A 473 8.86 -25.90 -2.47
N TYR A 474 8.88 -26.52 -1.28
CA TYR A 474 9.37 -27.89 -1.07
C TYR A 474 8.23 -28.92 -0.93
N LYS A 475 7.79 -29.46 -2.07
CA LYS A 475 6.65 -30.40 -2.18
C LYS A 475 6.91 -31.79 -1.57
N ASP A 476 8.17 -32.25 -1.53
CA ASP A 476 8.58 -33.61 -1.12
C ASP A 476 8.85 -33.76 0.39
N MET A 477 8.13 -33.03 1.24
CA MET A 477 8.35 -33.05 2.69
C MET A 477 8.11 -34.43 3.32
N ILE A 478 9.14 -34.99 3.96
CA ILE A 478 9.13 -36.26 4.71
C ILE A 478 9.72 -35.99 6.11
N GLY A 479 8.86 -35.60 7.06
CA GLY A 479 9.28 -35.28 8.43
C GLY A 479 9.89 -33.88 8.60
N ALA A 480 10.53 -33.64 9.75
CA ALA A 480 11.11 -32.35 10.09
C ALA A 480 12.20 -31.95 9.08
N THR A 481 11.99 -30.80 8.44
CA THR A 481 12.83 -30.29 7.35
C THR A 481 13.28 -28.88 7.74
N THR A 482 14.60 -28.62 7.71
CA THR A 482 15.17 -27.32 8.03
C THR A 482 15.98 -26.76 6.87
N ILE A 483 16.04 -25.44 6.70
CA ILE A 483 16.93 -24.80 5.71
C ILE A 483 18.38 -25.00 6.13
N GLU A 484 19.26 -25.45 5.22
CA GLU A 484 20.69 -25.63 5.50
C GLU A 484 21.54 -24.53 4.89
N ARG A 485 21.21 -24.10 3.67
CA ARG A 485 21.98 -23.13 2.91
C ARG A 485 21.11 -22.49 1.84
N ILE A 486 21.32 -21.20 1.61
CA ILE A 486 20.75 -20.43 0.51
C ILE A 486 21.91 -20.07 -0.43
N ASP A 487 21.78 -20.37 -1.73
CA ASP A 487 22.84 -20.20 -2.74
C ASP A 487 22.64 -18.96 -3.63
N VAL A 488 21.58 -18.18 -3.39
CA VAL A 488 21.18 -16.99 -4.14
C VAL A 488 21.05 -15.77 -3.22
N SER A 489 21.15 -14.58 -3.79
CA SER A 489 20.80 -13.30 -3.16
C SER A 489 19.68 -12.59 -3.93
N PRO A 490 18.94 -11.66 -3.28
CA PRO A 490 18.05 -10.74 -4.00
C PRO A 490 18.79 -10.04 -5.14
N GLY A 491 18.14 -9.89 -6.30
CA GLY A 491 18.74 -9.38 -7.53
C GLY A 491 19.55 -10.39 -8.36
N ASP A 492 19.66 -11.66 -7.95
CA ASP A 492 20.28 -12.69 -8.81
C ASP A 492 19.30 -13.20 -9.87
N TYR A 493 19.72 -13.18 -11.13
CA TYR A 493 18.98 -13.88 -12.21
C TYR A 493 19.20 -15.40 -12.14
N VAL A 494 18.11 -16.16 -12.00
CA VAL A 494 18.09 -17.63 -11.94
C VAL A 494 17.38 -18.24 -13.14
N GLN A 495 17.99 -19.28 -13.72
CA GLN A 495 17.37 -20.07 -14.80
C GLN A 495 16.47 -21.17 -14.23
N ALA A 496 15.41 -21.53 -14.97
CA ALA A 496 14.53 -22.65 -14.63
C ALA A 496 15.31 -23.94 -14.34
N ASN A 497 14.89 -24.67 -13.30
CA ASN A 497 15.52 -25.87 -12.76
C ASN A 497 16.93 -25.68 -12.16
N ARG A 498 17.36 -24.44 -11.90
CA ARG A 498 18.59 -24.18 -11.13
C ARG A 498 18.33 -24.33 -9.64
N THR A 499 19.33 -24.84 -8.91
CA THR A 499 19.27 -24.95 -7.45
C THR A 499 19.37 -23.56 -6.82
N VAL A 500 18.40 -23.24 -5.97
CA VAL A 500 18.27 -21.94 -5.28
C VAL A 500 18.72 -22.06 -3.82
N LEU A 501 18.31 -23.14 -3.16
CA LEU A 501 18.64 -23.42 -1.76
C LEU A 501 18.72 -24.93 -1.48
N TRP A 502 19.24 -25.27 -0.30
CA TRP A 502 19.36 -26.63 0.20
C TRP A 502 18.56 -26.80 1.47
N VAL A 503 17.69 -27.82 1.48
CA VAL A 503 16.94 -28.24 2.68
C VAL A 503 17.54 -29.51 3.25
N ARG A 504 17.60 -29.59 4.58
CA ARG A 504 18.02 -30.79 5.32
C ARG A 504 16.79 -31.48 5.88
N THR A 505 16.53 -32.70 5.45
CA THR A 505 15.38 -33.52 5.88
C THR A 505 15.81 -34.91 6.36
N VAL A 506 14.92 -35.63 7.06
CA VAL A 506 15.20 -36.96 7.62
C VAL A 506 14.61 -38.06 6.74
N VAL A 507 15.46 -38.77 6.01
CA VAL A 507 15.09 -39.94 5.20
C VAL A 507 15.73 -41.18 5.80
N ASP A 508 14.94 -42.22 6.08
CA ASP A 508 15.43 -43.49 6.65
C ASP A 508 16.31 -43.32 7.91
N SER A 509 15.92 -42.41 8.82
CA SER A 509 16.66 -42.09 10.06
C SER A 509 18.06 -41.48 9.85
N ASN A 510 18.38 -40.97 8.66
CA ASN A 510 19.59 -40.19 8.38
C ASN A 510 19.22 -38.79 7.87
N TYR A 511 20.02 -37.78 8.23
CA TYR A 511 19.90 -36.44 7.67
C TYR A 511 20.47 -36.42 6.25
N VAL A 512 19.68 -35.91 5.30
CA VAL A 512 20.04 -35.76 3.88
C VAL A 512 19.77 -34.32 3.45
N ASN A 513 20.72 -33.73 2.72
CA ASN A 513 20.55 -32.40 2.09
C ASN A 513 20.00 -32.59 0.68
N ILE A 514 18.90 -31.91 0.37
CA ILE A 514 18.21 -31.97 -0.92
C ILE A 514 18.22 -30.57 -1.55
N PRO A 515 18.64 -30.44 -2.82
CA PRO A 515 18.59 -29.16 -3.51
C PRO A 515 17.16 -28.84 -3.94
N VAL A 516 16.66 -27.68 -3.54
CA VAL A 516 15.39 -27.10 -4.01
C VAL A 516 15.69 -26.23 -5.24
N LYS A 517 14.86 -26.36 -6.26
CA LYS A 517 15.07 -25.73 -7.58
C LYS A 517 13.88 -24.84 -7.92
N THR A 518 14.14 -23.76 -8.64
CA THR A 518 13.06 -22.94 -9.23
C THR A 518 12.43 -23.64 -10.43
N GLU A 519 11.12 -23.47 -10.61
CA GLU A 519 10.38 -23.99 -11.77
C GLU A 519 10.51 -23.05 -12.99
N LYS A 520 10.62 -21.74 -12.75
CA LYS A 520 10.67 -20.68 -13.76
C LYS A 520 12.01 -19.96 -13.82
N SER A 521 12.22 -19.18 -14.88
CA SER A 521 13.43 -18.36 -15.03
C SER A 521 13.06 -16.92 -14.74
N GLY A 522 13.77 -16.28 -13.82
CA GLY A 522 13.42 -14.95 -13.34
C GLY A 522 14.47 -14.41 -12.40
N TRP A 523 14.13 -13.33 -11.73
CA TRP A 523 14.97 -12.64 -10.76
C TRP A 523 14.48 -12.96 -9.34
N VAL A 524 15.41 -13.05 -8.39
CA VAL A 524 15.08 -13.34 -6.99
C VAL A 524 14.74 -12.03 -6.29
N TYR A 525 13.49 -11.87 -5.83
CA TYR A 525 13.01 -10.67 -5.14
C TYR A 525 13.02 -10.91 -3.62
N HIS A 526 12.20 -11.85 -3.15
CA HIS A 526 12.08 -12.16 -1.73
C HIS A 526 12.63 -13.53 -1.35
N ILE A 527 13.27 -13.59 -0.18
CA ILE A 527 13.72 -14.83 0.47
C ILE A 527 13.02 -14.89 1.84
N ASN A 528 11.98 -15.71 1.94
CA ASN A 528 11.06 -15.73 3.09
C ASN A 528 11.56 -16.60 4.26
N VAL A 529 12.78 -17.11 4.16
CA VAL A 529 13.35 -18.06 5.13
C VAL A 529 14.82 -17.76 5.43
N GLU A 530 15.22 -18.01 6.67
CA GLU A 530 16.61 -17.96 7.09
C GLU A 530 17.24 -19.36 7.20
N VAL A 531 18.57 -19.41 7.30
CA VAL A 531 19.28 -20.66 7.57
C VAL A 531 18.89 -21.20 8.95
N ASP A 532 18.62 -22.50 9.03
CA ASP A 532 18.10 -23.24 10.20
C ASP A 532 16.59 -23.09 10.50
N ASP A 533 15.82 -22.34 9.70
CA ASP A 533 14.34 -22.31 9.82
C ASP A 533 13.69 -23.64 9.46
N GLU A 534 12.58 -23.97 10.14
CA GLU A 534 11.79 -25.18 9.87
C GLU A 534 10.72 -24.90 8.80
N VAL A 535 10.66 -25.77 7.79
CA VAL A 535 9.61 -25.72 6.78
C VAL A 535 8.37 -26.43 7.32
N THR A 536 7.31 -25.67 7.57
CA THR A 536 6.09 -26.13 8.26
C THR A 536 5.06 -26.74 7.32
N SER A 537 5.01 -26.27 6.07
CA SER A 537 4.02 -26.68 5.07
C SER A 537 4.66 -26.95 3.70
N ARG A 538 4.04 -27.81 2.90
CA ARG A 538 4.42 -28.05 1.50
C ARG A 538 4.07 -26.87 0.58
N LEU A 539 3.17 -26.01 1.04
CA LEU A 539 2.73 -24.80 0.36
C LEU A 539 3.49 -23.57 0.85
N GLN A 540 4.40 -23.72 1.83
CA GLN A 540 5.20 -22.60 2.31
C GLN A 540 6.16 -22.15 1.20
N GLU A 541 6.01 -20.90 0.80
CA GLU A 541 6.92 -20.23 -0.13
C GLU A 541 8.26 -19.95 0.56
N LEU A 542 9.34 -20.38 -0.07
CA LEU A 542 10.69 -20.23 0.47
C LEU A 542 11.41 -19.05 -0.17
N VAL A 543 11.28 -18.91 -1.49
CA VAL A 543 11.88 -17.86 -2.31
C VAL A 543 10.89 -17.50 -3.40
N THR A 544 10.73 -16.21 -3.65
CA THR A 544 9.89 -15.67 -4.72
C THR A 544 10.76 -15.31 -5.91
N VAL A 545 10.45 -15.86 -7.07
CA VAL A 545 11.16 -15.60 -8.32
C VAL A 545 10.21 -14.94 -9.30
N VAL A 546 10.44 -13.67 -9.59
CA VAL A 546 9.59 -12.86 -10.48
C VAL A 546 10.10 -13.00 -11.92
N GLU A 547 9.20 -13.29 -12.87
CA GLU A 547 9.56 -13.39 -14.28
C GLU A 547 9.84 -12.01 -14.90
N GLN A 548 10.53 -11.96 -16.05
CA GLN A 548 10.92 -10.68 -16.68
C GLN A 548 9.74 -9.75 -17.00
N HIS A 549 8.54 -10.29 -17.18
CA HIS A 549 7.33 -9.54 -17.54
C HIS A 549 6.46 -9.15 -16.34
N GLU A 550 6.91 -9.52 -15.14
CA GLU A 550 6.29 -9.24 -13.85
C GLU A 550 7.20 -8.36 -12.97
N ARG A 551 8.37 -8.00 -13.51
CA ARG A 551 9.20 -6.94 -12.94
C ARG A 551 8.46 -5.62 -13.06
N PHE A 552 8.78 -4.71 -12.17
CA PHE A 552 8.28 -3.35 -12.21
C PHE A 552 9.52 -2.47 -12.29
N THR A 553 9.91 -2.13 -13.53
CA THR A 553 11.12 -1.34 -13.77
C THR A 553 10.83 0.14 -13.66
N ASN A 554 11.87 0.98 -13.57
CA ASN A 554 11.72 2.45 -13.54
C ASN A 554 10.79 2.98 -14.65
N LEU A 555 10.88 2.41 -15.86
CA LEU A 555 10.00 2.76 -16.97
C LEU A 555 8.54 2.28 -16.73
N ASP A 556 8.34 1.10 -16.15
CA ASP A 556 7.00 0.60 -15.82
C ASP A 556 6.35 1.45 -14.72
N GLU A 557 7.14 1.90 -13.74
CA GLU A 557 6.75 2.83 -12.67
C GLU A 557 6.32 4.19 -13.17
N TYR A 558 7.09 4.77 -14.09
CA TYR A 558 6.70 5.99 -14.77
C TYR A 558 5.38 5.79 -15.56
N ASN A 559 5.26 4.65 -16.26
CA ASN A 559 4.08 4.32 -17.06
C ASN A 559 2.85 3.89 -16.23
N ALA A 560 2.99 3.63 -14.93
CA ALA A 560 1.88 3.29 -14.03
C ALA A 560 0.78 4.36 -14.02
N ARG A 561 1.14 5.60 -14.39
CA ARG A 561 0.21 6.72 -14.57
C ARG A 561 -0.80 6.55 -15.71
N ASP A 562 -0.52 5.70 -16.69
CA ASP A 562 -1.39 5.37 -17.82
C ASP A 562 -1.78 3.88 -17.73
N ARG A 563 -2.73 3.61 -16.85
CA ARG A 563 -3.07 2.26 -16.40
C ARG A 563 -3.71 1.42 -17.50
N ASP A 564 -4.44 2.05 -18.43
CA ASP A 564 -5.10 1.37 -19.56
C ASP A 564 -4.33 1.46 -20.87
N GLY A 565 -3.20 2.20 -20.89
CA GLY A 565 -2.29 2.33 -22.02
C GLY A 565 -2.93 3.06 -23.20
N ASP A 566 -3.92 3.91 -22.95
CA ASP A 566 -4.63 4.66 -23.99
C ASP A 566 -3.95 6.00 -24.34
N GLY A 567 -2.87 6.34 -23.62
CA GLY A 567 -2.11 7.58 -23.73
C GLY A 567 -2.70 8.74 -22.95
N VAL A 568 -3.72 8.50 -22.12
CA VAL A 568 -4.30 9.46 -21.18
C VAL A 568 -3.93 9.04 -19.77
N VAL A 569 -3.36 9.97 -19.02
CA VAL A 569 -3.04 9.76 -17.61
C VAL A 569 -4.34 9.55 -16.81
N ASP A 570 -4.57 8.34 -16.31
CA ASP A 570 -5.69 7.94 -15.47
C ASP A 570 -5.26 7.43 -14.06
N GLY A 571 -3.95 7.25 -13.85
CA GLY A 571 -3.31 6.88 -12.58
C GLY A 571 -2.19 7.84 -12.16
N ARG A 572 -1.23 7.35 -11.38
CA ARG A 572 -0.01 8.07 -10.96
C ARG A 572 1.25 7.23 -11.17
N SER A 573 2.39 7.89 -11.28
CA SER A 573 3.70 7.24 -11.21
C SER A 573 4.08 6.94 -9.76
N THR A 574 4.99 5.99 -9.58
CA THR A 574 5.55 5.55 -8.29
C THR A 574 6.98 6.04 -8.11
N ASP A 575 7.55 5.88 -6.90
CA ASP A 575 8.94 6.22 -6.60
C ASP A 575 9.86 4.99 -6.83
N PRO A 576 10.73 5.02 -7.86
CA PRO A 576 11.56 3.89 -8.29
C PRO A 576 12.68 3.48 -7.34
N LEU A 577 12.83 4.21 -6.22
CA LEU A 577 13.78 3.89 -5.18
C LEU A 577 13.10 3.37 -3.91
N VAL A 578 11.77 3.30 -3.89
CA VAL A 578 10.95 2.99 -2.72
C VAL A 578 9.83 2.03 -3.09
N ALA A 579 10.01 0.76 -2.72
CA ALA A 579 9.08 -0.33 -3.03
C ALA A 579 7.62 -0.17 -2.54
N ASP A 580 7.32 0.81 -1.71
CA ASP A 580 6.00 1.11 -1.13
C ASP A 580 5.96 2.63 -0.95
N THR A 581 5.45 3.32 -1.98
CA THR A 581 5.56 4.77 -2.13
C THR A 581 4.80 5.53 -1.03
N ASP A 582 3.65 5.02 -0.59
CA ASP A 582 2.80 5.68 0.42
C ASP A 582 2.91 5.11 1.84
N ALA A 583 3.68 4.02 2.00
CA ALA A 583 3.98 3.34 3.24
C ALA A 583 2.75 2.74 3.95
N ASP A 584 1.77 2.25 3.19
CA ASP A 584 0.59 1.54 3.72
C ASP A 584 0.85 0.05 4.00
N GLY A 585 1.96 -0.50 3.49
CA GLY A 585 2.38 -1.89 3.64
C GLY A 585 2.07 -2.80 2.44
N LEU A 586 1.50 -2.27 1.37
CA LEU A 586 1.37 -2.89 0.06
C LEU A 586 2.49 -2.33 -0.84
N ILE A 587 3.11 -3.18 -1.66
CA ILE A 587 4.19 -2.73 -2.55
C ILE A 587 3.58 -2.24 -3.87
N ASP A 588 4.18 -1.22 -4.46
CA ASP A 588 3.66 -0.52 -5.64
C ASP A 588 3.37 -1.47 -6.81
N GLY A 589 4.28 -2.44 -7.05
CA GLY A 589 4.08 -3.49 -8.03
C GLY A 589 2.80 -4.32 -7.84
N ILE A 590 2.33 -4.57 -6.61
CA ILE A 590 1.04 -5.26 -6.36
C ILE A 590 -0.14 -4.38 -6.77
N GLU A 591 -0.07 -3.10 -6.44
CA GLU A 591 -1.15 -2.13 -6.63
C GLU A 591 -1.41 -1.87 -8.12
N VAL A 592 -0.33 -1.70 -8.88
CA VAL A 592 -0.40 -1.36 -10.30
C VAL A 592 -0.72 -2.60 -11.15
N ILE A 593 -0.08 -3.74 -10.88
CA ILE A 593 -0.35 -4.99 -11.60
C ILE A 593 -1.78 -5.47 -11.29
N GLY A 594 -2.14 -5.41 -10.01
CA GLY A 594 -3.43 -5.77 -9.45
C GLY A 594 -3.54 -7.24 -9.03
N TRP A 595 -4.44 -7.49 -8.07
CA TRP A 595 -4.75 -8.82 -7.56
C TRP A 595 -6.20 -9.20 -7.83
N LYS A 596 -6.56 -10.45 -7.54
CA LYS A 596 -7.92 -10.96 -7.76
C LYS A 596 -8.62 -11.22 -6.43
N ILE A 597 -9.80 -10.64 -6.29
CA ILE A 597 -10.72 -10.93 -5.18
C ILE A 597 -11.95 -11.71 -5.69
N ARG A 598 -12.66 -12.32 -4.75
CA ARG A 598 -13.93 -13.02 -5.02
C ARG A 598 -15.04 -12.34 -4.23
N ILE A 599 -16.03 -11.85 -4.97
CA ILE A 599 -17.22 -11.23 -4.42
C ILE A 599 -18.37 -12.21 -4.61
N VAL A 600 -19.10 -12.48 -3.53
CA VAL A 600 -20.27 -13.35 -3.49
C VAL A 600 -21.50 -12.47 -3.46
N ASP A 601 -22.13 -12.29 -4.61
CA ASP A 601 -23.41 -11.61 -4.78
C ASP A 601 -24.49 -12.62 -5.22
N PHE A 602 -25.45 -12.22 -6.07
CA PHE A 602 -26.35 -13.14 -6.80
C PHE A 602 -25.62 -14.25 -7.61
N GLY A 603 -24.28 -14.28 -7.61
CA GLY A 603 -23.40 -15.41 -7.86
C GLY A 603 -21.98 -15.18 -7.32
N VAL A 604 -21.00 -15.96 -7.78
CA VAL A 604 -19.59 -15.70 -7.45
C VAL A 604 -18.93 -15.02 -8.64
N ARG A 605 -18.44 -13.78 -8.47
CA ARG A 605 -17.66 -13.04 -9.48
C ARG A 605 -16.23 -12.82 -9.01
N GLU A 606 -15.28 -13.00 -9.92
CA GLU A 606 -13.86 -12.65 -9.70
C GLU A 606 -13.59 -11.28 -10.34
N VAL A 607 -13.03 -10.36 -9.55
CA VAL A 607 -12.70 -8.98 -9.97
C VAL A 607 -11.21 -8.77 -9.77
N ILE A 608 -10.57 -8.08 -10.73
CA ILE A 608 -9.19 -7.63 -10.60
C ILE A 608 -9.22 -6.25 -9.95
N VAL A 609 -8.57 -6.10 -8.81
CA VAL A 609 -8.48 -4.86 -8.02
C VAL A 609 -7.10 -4.25 -8.25
N ARG A 610 -7.06 -2.91 -8.31
CA ARG A 610 -5.85 -2.09 -8.43
C ARG A 610 -6.05 -0.83 -7.60
N SER A 611 -5.16 -0.55 -6.67
CA SER A 611 -5.15 0.66 -5.84
C SER A 611 -4.28 1.78 -6.44
N ASP A 612 -4.34 2.98 -5.86
CA ASP A 612 -3.46 4.13 -6.17
C ASP A 612 -2.25 4.11 -5.21
N PRO A 613 -1.04 3.73 -5.67
CA PRO A 613 0.15 3.54 -4.82
C PRO A 613 0.69 4.83 -4.16
N GLY A 614 0.13 5.98 -4.52
CA GLY A 614 0.43 7.25 -3.86
C GLY A 614 -0.55 7.61 -2.74
N VAL A 615 -1.47 6.72 -2.36
CA VAL A 615 -2.57 6.99 -1.44
C VAL A 615 -2.88 5.79 -0.54
N PHE A 616 -2.52 5.93 0.74
CA PHE A 616 -2.71 4.94 1.81
C PHE A 616 -4.09 4.23 1.92
N ASP A 617 -5.14 4.83 1.37
CA ASP A 617 -6.52 4.36 1.40
C ASP A 617 -7.21 4.94 0.15
N THR A 618 -7.27 4.11 -0.90
CA THR A 618 -7.62 4.53 -2.26
C THR A 618 -9.06 5.03 -2.37
N ASP A 619 -10.02 4.30 -1.78
CA ASP A 619 -11.43 4.66 -1.84
C ASP A 619 -11.91 5.56 -0.69
N ARG A 620 -11.16 5.63 0.41
CA ARG A 620 -11.39 6.43 1.63
C ARG A 620 -12.48 5.92 2.53
N ASP A 621 -12.68 4.61 2.63
CA ASP A 621 -13.60 3.98 3.57
C ASP A 621 -12.99 3.84 4.99
N GLY A 622 -11.66 3.93 5.11
CA GLY A 622 -10.90 3.84 6.36
C GLY A 622 -10.12 2.54 6.55
N LEU A 623 -10.21 1.59 5.62
CA LEU A 623 -9.27 0.48 5.45
C LEU A 623 -8.09 0.96 4.59
N SER A 624 -6.88 0.46 4.87
CA SER A 624 -5.76 0.67 3.95
C SER A 624 -5.76 -0.41 2.89
N ASP A 625 -5.22 -0.10 1.72
CA ASP A 625 -5.21 -1.01 0.57
C ASP A 625 -4.50 -2.33 0.93
N SER A 626 -3.46 -2.25 1.78
CA SER A 626 -2.79 -3.41 2.37
C SER A 626 -3.68 -4.29 3.28
N VAL A 627 -4.58 -3.69 4.08
CA VAL A 627 -5.53 -4.44 4.95
C VAL A 627 -6.57 -5.13 4.09
N GLU A 628 -6.99 -4.48 3.02
CA GLU A 628 -7.94 -5.05 2.07
C GLU A 628 -7.35 -6.24 1.31
N TYR A 629 -6.07 -6.17 0.95
CA TYR A 629 -5.36 -7.27 0.33
C TYR A 629 -5.13 -8.47 1.28
N TYR A 630 -4.64 -8.22 2.51
CA TYR A 630 -4.18 -9.30 3.40
C TYR A 630 -5.25 -9.83 4.37
N GLU A 631 -6.21 -9.00 4.80
CA GLU A 631 -7.13 -9.32 5.91
C GLU A 631 -8.59 -9.45 5.48
N THR A 632 -9.17 -8.44 4.83
CA THR A 632 -10.62 -8.40 4.52
C THR A 632 -10.99 -8.95 3.16
N PHE A 633 -10.04 -8.99 2.21
CA PHE A 633 -10.25 -9.44 0.82
C PHE A 633 -11.29 -8.62 0.03
N THR A 634 -11.39 -7.33 0.35
CA THR A 634 -12.31 -6.35 -0.25
C THR A 634 -11.68 -5.60 -1.43
N ASN A 635 -12.47 -4.74 -2.08
CA ASN A 635 -12.07 -3.96 -3.24
C ASN A 635 -11.62 -2.56 -2.83
N ALA A 636 -10.31 -2.32 -2.78
CA ALA A 636 -9.72 -1.03 -2.41
C ALA A 636 -10.09 0.21 -3.26
N THR A 637 -10.90 0.03 -4.31
CA THR A 637 -11.42 1.13 -5.12
C THR A 637 -12.90 1.40 -4.92
N ASP A 638 -13.58 0.60 -4.12
CA ASP A 638 -15.03 0.61 -3.96
C ASP A 638 -15.43 0.30 -2.51
N LYS A 639 -15.92 1.34 -1.82
CA LYS A 639 -16.21 1.33 -0.38
C LYS A 639 -17.23 0.29 0.11
N ASP A 640 -17.96 -0.29 -0.83
CA ASP A 640 -19.06 -1.23 -0.63
C ASP A 640 -18.88 -2.33 -1.69
N THR A 641 -18.05 -3.31 -1.35
CA THR A 641 -17.51 -4.29 -2.29
C THR A 641 -18.60 -5.15 -2.92
N ASP A 642 -19.59 -5.59 -2.12
CA ASP A 642 -20.67 -6.48 -2.55
C ASP A 642 -21.99 -5.77 -2.88
N ASN A 643 -22.08 -4.45 -2.64
CA ASN A 643 -23.19 -3.57 -2.98
C ASN A 643 -24.49 -3.90 -2.23
N ASP A 644 -24.39 -4.37 -0.99
CA ASP A 644 -25.52 -4.61 -0.08
C ASP A 644 -25.99 -3.32 0.64
N GLY A 645 -25.21 -2.24 0.55
CA GLY A 645 -25.48 -0.94 1.15
C GLY A 645 -24.76 -0.66 2.48
N LEU A 646 -23.88 -1.56 2.93
CA LEU A 646 -22.93 -1.36 4.02
C LEU A 646 -21.55 -0.96 3.46
N GLU A 647 -20.72 -0.33 4.30
CA GLU A 647 -19.34 0.02 3.90
C GLU A 647 -18.41 -1.05 4.46
N ASP A 648 -17.36 -1.42 3.73
CA ASP A 648 -16.47 -2.54 4.07
C ASP A 648 -15.84 -2.37 5.47
N TYR A 649 -15.35 -1.16 5.79
CA TYR A 649 -14.88 -0.81 7.14
C TYR A 649 -15.93 -1.07 8.25
N ARG A 650 -17.20 -0.80 7.97
CA ARG A 650 -18.28 -0.98 8.95
C ARG A 650 -18.50 -2.46 9.25
N GLU A 651 -18.44 -3.29 8.24
CA GLU A 651 -18.70 -4.73 8.37
C GLU A 651 -17.54 -5.48 8.99
N ALA A 652 -16.30 -5.16 8.59
CA ALA A 652 -15.11 -5.86 9.04
C ALA A 652 -14.54 -5.35 10.37
N VAL A 653 -14.67 -4.05 10.68
CA VAL A 653 -13.94 -3.40 11.79
C VAL A 653 -14.85 -2.82 12.88
N ASP A 654 -15.84 -2.00 12.53
CA ASP A 654 -16.70 -1.32 13.53
C ASP A 654 -17.83 -2.25 14.06
N GLY A 655 -18.37 -3.09 13.18
CA GLY A 655 -19.40 -4.07 13.46
C GLY A 655 -20.78 -3.47 13.72
N HIS A 656 -21.75 -4.35 13.97
CA HIS A 656 -23.17 -4.04 14.09
C HIS A 656 -23.67 -4.28 15.51
N PRO A 657 -24.35 -3.30 16.13
CA PRO A 657 -24.84 -3.43 17.49
C PRO A 657 -26.09 -4.33 17.56
N TRP A 658 -26.04 -5.39 18.35
CA TRP A 658 -27.17 -6.28 18.64
C TRP A 658 -27.44 -6.42 20.14
N TYR A 659 -28.70 -6.67 20.52
CA TYR A 659 -29.08 -6.91 21.91
C TYR A 659 -29.40 -8.38 22.16
N ASP A 660 -28.38 -9.18 22.47
CA ASP A 660 -28.59 -10.55 22.96
C ASP A 660 -28.96 -10.53 24.45
N ASN A 661 -30.18 -11.00 24.78
CA ASN A 661 -30.69 -11.11 26.15
C ASN A 661 -30.56 -9.82 26.98
N GLY A 662 -30.64 -8.66 26.32
CA GLY A 662 -30.51 -7.33 26.94
C GLY A 662 -29.07 -6.85 27.18
N THR A 663 -28.07 -7.56 26.67
CA THR A 663 -26.66 -7.13 26.63
C THR A 663 -26.31 -6.66 25.23
N LEU A 664 -25.69 -5.49 25.11
CA LEU A 664 -25.21 -4.99 23.81
C LEU A 664 -23.94 -5.76 23.40
N VAL A 665 -24.00 -6.45 22.27
CA VAL A 665 -22.91 -7.19 21.63
C VAL A 665 -22.71 -6.58 20.23
N TYR A 666 -21.49 -6.66 19.69
CA TYR A 666 -21.21 -6.28 18.31
C TYR A 666 -20.90 -7.55 17.52
N TYR A 667 -21.51 -7.68 16.34
CA TYR A 667 -21.24 -8.74 15.38
C TYR A 667 -20.71 -8.14 14.08
N PHE A 668 -20.14 -8.98 13.23
CA PHE A 668 -19.52 -8.60 11.96
C PHE A 668 -20.14 -9.43 10.85
N THR A 669 -20.30 -8.82 9.69
CA THR A 669 -20.69 -9.44 8.42
C THR A 669 -19.46 -9.54 7.53
N ASN A 670 -19.59 -10.22 6.39
CA ASN A 670 -18.50 -10.39 5.46
C ASN A 670 -18.68 -9.41 4.29
N ALA A 671 -17.91 -8.33 4.28
CA ALA A 671 -17.94 -7.26 3.25
C ALA A 671 -17.75 -7.72 1.79
N SER A 672 -17.34 -8.97 1.57
CA SER A 672 -17.24 -9.56 0.23
C SER A 672 -18.45 -10.42 -0.15
N ALA A 673 -19.47 -10.51 0.71
CA ALA A 673 -20.58 -11.42 0.61
C ALA A 673 -21.90 -10.73 0.95
N PHE A 674 -22.69 -10.49 -0.09
CA PHE A 674 -23.98 -9.78 -0.07
C PHE A 674 -25.02 -10.35 0.91
N ASP A 675 -24.86 -11.62 1.30
CA ASP A 675 -25.69 -12.36 2.26
C ASP A 675 -24.76 -13.31 3.03
N THR A 676 -24.37 -12.91 4.24
CA THR A 676 -23.35 -13.59 5.04
C THR A 676 -23.82 -14.94 5.55
N ASP A 677 -25.07 -15.07 5.99
CA ASP A 677 -25.62 -16.30 6.56
C ASP A 677 -26.46 -17.17 5.60
N ASN A 678 -26.62 -16.70 4.36
CA ASN A 678 -27.25 -17.37 3.23
C ASN A 678 -28.72 -17.72 3.46
N ASP A 679 -29.45 -16.83 4.11
CA ASP A 679 -30.86 -17.00 4.41
C ASP A 679 -31.80 -16.40 3.34
N GLY A 680 -31.24 -15.58 2.44
CA GLY A 680 -31.91 -14.92 1.33
C GLY A 680 -32.24 -13.45 1.54
N LEU A 681 -31.89 -12.86 2.69
CA LEU A 681 -31.87 -11.41 2.96
C LEU A 681 -30.47 -10.84 2.70
N GLU A 682 -30.38 -9.54 2.39
CA GLU A 682 -29.10 -8.86 2.20
C GLU A 682 -28.64 -8.26 3.54
N ASP A 683 -27.35 -8.39 3.90
CA ASP A 683 -26.84 -7.99 5.22
C ASP A 683 -27.22 -6.52 5.57
N GLY A 684 -27.12 -5.62 4.60
CA GLY A 684 -27.52 -4.23 4.72
C GLY A 684 -29.00 -3.99 5.04
N GLU A 685 -29.91 -4.83 4.55
CA GLU A 685 -31.32 -4.80 4.92
C GLU A 685 -31.52 -5.25 6.37
N GLU A 686 -30.84 -6.30 6.78
CA GLU A 686 -31.03 -6.89 8.11
C GLU A 686 -30.53 -5.97 9.22
N VAL A 687 -29.52 -5.16 8.94
CA VAL A 687 -28.96 -4.17 9.87
C VAL A 687 -29.81 -2.89 9.94
N VAL A 688 -30.48 -2.51 8.86
CA VAL A 688 -31.19 -1.22 8.72
C VAL A 688 -32.59 -1.41 8.18
N ASP A 689 -33.61 -0.91 8.90
CA ASP A 689 -35.05 -0.94 8.52
C ASP A 689 -35.29 -1.13 6.99
N GLY A 690 -35.47 -2.39 6.60
CA GLY A 690 -35.54 -2.86 5.23
C GLY A 690 -36.82 -2.56 4.47
N LEU A 691 -36.98 -3.21 3.31
CA LEU A 691 -38.25 -3.18 2.57
C LEU A 691 -39.35 -3.94 3.32
N ASP A 692 -38.94 -4.94 4.07
CA ASP A 692 -39.78 -5.84 4.84
C ASP A 692 -40.17 -5.30 6.24
N GLN A 693 -39.43 -4.27 6.70
CA GLN A 693 -39.58 -3.56 7.99
C GLN A 693 -39.12 -4.33 9.22
N TYR A 694 -38.36 -5.42 9.04
CA TYR A 694 -37.72 -6.15 10.12
C TYR A 694 -36.22 -5.80 10.17
N ILE A 695 -35.62 -5.97 11.35
CA ILE A 695 -34.17 -5.87 11.57
C ILE A 695 -33.80 -7.18 12.23
N THR A 696 -33.26 -8.09 11.43
CA THR A 696 -32.81 -9.44 11.80
C THR A 696 -31.30 -9.42 12.02
N HIS A 697 -30.73 -10.59 12.28
CA HIS A 697 -29.32 -10.71 12.59
C HIS A 697 -28.56 -11.27 11.38
N GLY A 698 -27.98 -10.43 10.53
CA GLY A 698 -27.37 -10.85 9.25
C GLY A 698 -26.05 -11.64 9.30
N ASN A 699 -25.82 -12.40 10.36
CA ASN A 699 -24.88 -13.52 10.31
C ASN A 699 -25.42 -14.76 11.04
N ASN A 700 -26.72 -14.75 11.32
CA ASN A 700 -27.50 -15.77 11.98
C ASN A 700 -28.86 -15.88 11.28
N ALA A 701 -28.93 -16.80 10.32
CA ALA A 701 -30.07 -17.04 9.44
C ALA A 701 -31.44 -17.31 10.11
N ASP A 702 -31.50 -17.49 11.43
CA ASP A 702 -32.72 -17.75 12.21
C ASP A 702 -32.62 -16.92 13.50
N THR A 703 -33.14 -15.69 13.46
CA THR A 703 -32.92 -14.68 14.49
C THR A 703 -33.61 -15.03 15.81
N ASP A 704 -34.82 -15.60 15.77
CA ASP A 704 -35.60 -15.94 16.96
C ASP A 704 -35.48 -17.42 17.40
N ASN A 705 -34.72 -18.22 16.65
CA ASN A 705 -34.32 -19.61 16.92
C ASN A 705 -35.50 -20.58 16.96
N ASP A 706 -36.44 -20.42 16.03
CA ASP A 706 -37.63 -21.27 15.93
C ASP A 706 -37.50 -22.41 14.90
N GLY A 707 -36.40 -22.41 14.14
CA GLY A 707 -36.07 -23.40 13.12
C GLY A 707 -36.47 -23.01 11.69
N LEU A 708 -36.99 -21.81 11.48
CA LEU A 708 -37.23 -21.23 10.15
C LEU A 708 -36.26 -20.08 9.89
N ASN A 709 -35.74 -20.01 8.67
CA ASN A 709 -34.85 -18.90 8.33
C ASN A 709 -35.62 -17.59 8.14
N ASP A 710 -35.04 -16.47 8.54
CA ASP A 710 -35.70 -15.16 8.51
C ASP A 710 -36.19 -14.81 7.08
N GLY A 711 -35.34 -15.03 6.07
CA GLY A 711 -35.71 -14.86 4.65
C GLY A 711 -36.88 -15.75 4.19
N ASN A 712 -37.05 -16.94 4.77
CA ASN A 712 -38.19 -17.83 4.48
C ASN A 712 -39.49 -17.37 5.16
N GLU A 713 -39.40 -16.59 6.23
CA GLU A 713 -40.56 -16.05 6.92
C GLU A 713 -41.16 -14.87 6.18
N VAL A 714 -40.31 -14.01 5.64
CA VAL A 714 -40.74 -12.71 5.11
C VAL A 714 -40.80 -12.67 3.58
N LEU A 715 -39.75 -13.15 2.89
CA LEU A 715 -39.66 -13.09 1.42
C LEU A 715 -40.11 -14.39 0.73
N PHE A 716 -39.65 -15.54 1.24
CA PHE A 716 -39.75 -16.84 0.57
C PHE A 716 -40.59 -17.85 1.34
N VAL A 717 -41.83 -17.49 1.66
CA VAL A 717 -42.76 -18.36 2.39
C VAL A 717 -42.80 -19.78 1.77
N PRO A 718 -42.38 -20.83 2.51
CA PRO A 718 -42.11 -22.17 1.94
C PRO A 718 -43.38 -22.89 1.46
N ARG A 719 -44.54 -22.40 1.90
CA ARG A 719 -45.87 -22.98 1.61
C ARG A 719 -46.76 -22.02 0.82
N PRO A 720 -47.54 -22.50 -0.16
CA PRO A 720 -48.51 -21.67 -0.86
C PRO A 720 -49.68 -21.25 0.06
N TRP A 721 -50.23 -20.06 -0.16
CA TRP A 721 -51.34 -19.46 0.61
C TRP A 721 -51.10 -19.21 2.10
N GLN A 722 -49.89 -19.51 2.58
CA GLN A 722 -49.40 -19.12 3.90
C GLN A 722 -49.09 -17.62 3.93
N GLY A 723 -49.39 -16.95 5.05
CA GLY A 723 -48.93 -15.58 5.29
C GLY A 723 -47.50 -15.55 5.82
N ALA A 724 -46.81 -14.43 5.68
CA ALA A 724 -45.51 -14.24 6.33
C ALA A 724 -45.64 -14.34 7.87
N THR A 725 -44.63 -14.90 8.51
CA THR A 725 -44.43 -14.90 9.97
C THR A 725 -43.48 -13.78 10.36
N ASN A 726 -43.20 -13.64 11.65
CA ASN A 726 -42.39 -12.56 12.19
C ASN A 726 -41.04 -13.13 12.67
N PRO A 727 -39.93 -12.80 12.00
CA PRO A 727 -38.61 -13.40 12.30
C PRO A 727 -37.98 -12.99 13.63
N LEU A 728 -38.70 -12.21 14.43
CA LEU A 728 -38.29 -11.78 15.77
C LEU A 728 -39.15 -12.41 16.87
N LEU A 729 -40.15 -13.21 16.49
CA LEU A 729 -41.08 -13.86 17.37
C LEU A 729 -41.26 -15.32 16.95
N ASN A 730 -40.63 -16.20 17.73
CA ASN A 730 -40.68 -17.64 17.52
C ASN A 730 -42.08 -18.30 17.55
N ASP A 731 -43.14 -17.54 17.80
CA ASP A 731 -44.56 -17.95 17.82
C ASP A 731 -45.38 -16.71 17.44
N THR A 732 -45.68 -16.59 16.14
CA THR A 732 -46.29 -15.40 15.54
C THR A 732 -47.78 -15.28 15.87
N ASP A 733 -48.51 -16.40 15.92
CA ASP A 733 -49.95 -16.41 16.17
C ASP A 733 -50.33 -16.56 17.65
N LEU A 734 -49.35 -16.84 18.51
CA LEU A 734 -49.41 -16.95 19.97
C LEU A 734 -50.23 -18.13 20.46
N ASP A 735 -50.25 -19.23 19.70
CA ASP A 735 -50.99 -20.44 20.04
C ASP A 735 -50.18 -21.47 20.85
N GLY A 736 -48.89 -21.18 21.06
CA GLY A 736 -47.96 -21.94 21.89
C GLY A 736 -47.10 -22.95 21.12
N GLN A 737 -47.19 -22.98 19.80
CA GLN A 737 -46.35 -23.76 18.90
C GLN A 737 -45.36 -22.83 18.18
N PRO A 738 -44.09 -23.25 17.97
CA PRO A 738 -43.16 -22.41 17.22
C PRO A 738 -43.42 -22.38 15.71
N ASP A 739 -43.20 -21.26 15.03
CA ASP A 739 -43.57 -21.11 13.61
C ASP A 739 -42.79 -22.06 12.70
N GLY A 740 -41.47 -22.14 12.92
CA GLY A 740 -40.60 -23.10 12.24
C GLY A 740 -40.96 -24.56 12.51
N TRP A 741 -41.48 -24.87 13.70
CA TRP A 741 -42.06 -26.18 13.95
C TRP A 741 -43.37 -26.40 13.23
N GLU A 742 -44.26 -25.41 13.05
CA GLU A 742 -45.53 -25.61 12.34
C GLU A 742 -45.41 -25.64 10.80
N MET A 743 -44.39 -24.96 10.26
CA MET A 743 -44.25 -24.76 8.80
C MET A 743 -43.55 -25.89 8.04
N GLN A 744 -42.82 -26.77 8.72
CA GLN A 744 -41.78 -27.64 8.13
C GLN A 744 -42.06 -28.17 6.71
N VAL A 745 -41.19 -27.79 5.75
CA VAL A 745 -40.73 -28.66 4.66
C VAL A 745 -39.34 -28.29 4.12
N PHE A 746 -38.38 -29.23 4.17
CA PHE A 746 -37.67 -29.67 2.96
C PHE A 746 -37.14 -31.12 3.04
N SER A 747 -37.36 -31.89 1.97
CA SER A 747 -36.74 -33.20 1.69
C SER A 747 -36.35 -33.25 0.20
N VAL A 748 -35.16 -33.78 -0.13
CA VAL A 748 -34.75 -34.06 -1.54
C VAL A 748 -35.01 -35.51 -1.95
N GLN A 749 -35.37 -36.40 -1.02
CA GLN A 749 -35.83 -37.79 -1.29
C GLN A 749 -36.36 -38.52 -0.03
N GLU A 750 -36.67 -37.80 1.07
CA GLU A 750 -37.37 -38.21 2.34
C GLU A 750 -36.59 -38.13 3.67
N ASN A 751 -35.56 -37.31 3.87
CA ASN A 751 -35.02 -37.13 5.24
C ASN A 751 -35.80 -36.05 6.02
N THR A 752 -37.05 -36.39 6.36
CA THR A 752 -38.20 -35.56 6.80
C THR A 752 -37.97 -34.81 8.13
N ARG A 753 -38.79 -33.81 8.48
CA ARG A 753 -40.16 -33.95 9.02
C ARG A 753 -41.14 -33.02 8.27
N SER A 754 -42.31 -33.51 7.86
CA SER A 754 -43.27 -32.71 7.09
C SER A 754 -44.69 -32.92 7.61
N HIS A 755 -45.13 -32.02 8.48
CA HIS A 755 -46.55 -31.84 8.82
C HIS A 755 -47.23 -30.75 7.98
N SER A 756 -46.70 -30.47 6.79
CA SER A 756 -47.31 -29.56 5.83
C SER A 756 -48.52 -30.18 5.14
N LEU A 757 -49.58 -30.41 5.91
CA LEU A 757 -50.82 -31.01 5.49
C LEU A 757 -51.86 -29.94 5.14
N TRP A 758 -52.25 -29.88 3.87
CA TRP A 758 -53.34 -29.02 3.40
C TRP A 758 -54.67 -29.76 3.46
N ILE A 759 -55.65 -29.20 4.16
CA ILE A 759 -56.96 -29.82 4.38
C ILE A 759 -58.03 -29.07 3.60
N SER A 760 -58.78 -29.80 2.78
CA SER A 760 -59.92 -29.23 2.06
C SER A 760 -61.15 -30.14 2.11
N THR A 761 -62.32 -29.52 2.28
CA THR A 761 -63.63 -30.20 2.28
C THR A 761 -64.31 -30.19 0.91
N THR A 762 -63.74 -29.48 -0.07
CA THR A 762 -64.26 -29.38 -1.44
C THR A 762 -63.15 -29.59 -2.48
N ASN A 763 -63.51 -29.68 -3.76
CA ASN A 763 -62.50 -29.77 -4.82
C ASN A 763 -61.80 -28.41 -4.98
N TRP A 764 -60.47 -28.42 -5.05
CA TRP A 764 -59.65 -27.21 -5.10
C TRP A 764 -58.57 -27.32 -6.19
N LEU A 765 -57.99 -26.17 -6.55
CA LEU A 765 -57.01 -26.05 -7.63
C LEU A 765 -55.64 -25.70 -7.03
N PRO A 766 -54.62 -26.58 -7.14
CA PRO A 766 -53.29 -26.30 -6.60
C PRO A 766 -52.56 -25.17 -7.35
N PRO A 767 -51.51 -24.57 -6.76
CA PRO A 767 -50.71 -23.54 -7.43
C PRO A 767 -50.05 -24.13 -8.68
N GLY A 768 -49.99 -23.36 -9.77
CA GLY A 768 -49.44 -23.82 -11.06
C GLY A 768 -50.41 -24.63 -11.93
N CYS A 769 -51.65 -24.84 -11.49
CA CYS A 769 -52.70 -25.54 -12.24
C CYS A 769 -53.74 -24.59 -12.84
N ASP A 770 -54.00 -24.72 -14.14
CA ASP A 770 -54.97 -23.88 -14.86
C ASP A 770 -56.38 -24.50 -14.96
N SER A 771 -56.52 -25.80 -14.66
CA SER A 771 -57.74 -26.58 -14.94
C SER A 771 -57.98 -27.69 -13.90
N MET A 772 -59.19 -27.71 -13.34
CA MET A 772 -59.66 -28.72 -12.38
C MET A 772 -59.66 -30.15 -12.96
N ILE A 773 -59.72 -30.29 -14.28
CA ILE A 773 -59.77 -31.59 -14.96
C ILE A 773 -58.38 -32.21 -15.11
N ASP A 774 -57.35 -31.37 -15.24
CA ASP A 774 -55.99 -31.82 -15.58
C ASP A 774 -55.14 -32.06 -14.33
N CYS A 775 -55.34 -31.28 -13.26
CA CYS A 775 -54.58 -31.40 -12.02
C CYS A 775 -55.32 -30.87 -10.77
N GLY A 776 -56.66 -30.78 -10.83
CA GLY A 776 -57.48 -30.48 -9.65
C GLY A 776 -57.38 -31.58 -8.60
N LYS A 777 -57.43 -31.19 -7.32
CA LYS A 777 -57.35 -32.10 -6.18
C LYS A 777 -58.71 -32.23 -5.51
N GLY A 778 -59.02 -33.46 -5.07
CA GLY A 778 -60.26 -33.77 -4.35
C GLY A 778 -60.21 -33.35 -2.88
N PRO A 779 -61.33 -33.45 -2.15
CA PRO A 779 -61.37 -33.22 -0.71
C PRO A 779 -60.55 -34.28 0.03
N GLY A 780 -59.83 -33.87 1.08
CA GLY A 780 -58.88 -34.69 1.84
C GLY A 780 -57.70 -33.88 2.36
N GLY A 781 -56.79 -34.55 3.07
CA GLY A 781 -55.50 -34.03 3.52
C GLY A 781 -54.39 -34.33 2.51
N TRP A 782 -53.74 -33.28 1.99
CA TRP A 782 -52.69 -33.37 0.98
C TRP A 782 -51.37 -32.83 1.52
N ILE A 783 -50.31 -33.65 1.51
CA ILE A 783 -48.97 -33.22 1.94
C ILE A 783 -48.32 -32.34 0.86
N TRP A 784 -47.80 -31.18 1.26
CA TRP A 784 -47.00 -30.30 0.43
C TRP A 784 -45.52 -30.61 0.56
N VAL A 785 -44.83 -30.79 -0.58
CA VAL A 785 -43.40 -31.14 -0.60
C VAL A 785 -42.52 -29.95 -0.93
N ASN A 786 -42.76 -29.28 -2.07
CA ASN A 786 -42.10 -28.03 -2.48
C ASN A 786 -42.72 -27.53 -3.79
N TYR A 787 -42.31 -26.34 -4.24
CA TYR A 787 -42.80 -25.76 -5.50
C TYR A 787 -42.49 -26.59 -6.77
N VAL A 788 -41.55 -27.55 -6.72
CA VAL A 788 -41.18 -28.40 -7.88
C VAL A 788 -42.01 -29.68 -7.94
N SER A 789 -42.16 -30.38 -6.82
CA SER A 789 -42.87 -31.65 -6.71
C SER A 789 -44.36 -31.45 -6.44
N GLY A 790 -44.73 -30.30 -5.89
CA GLY A 790 -46.09 -29.93 -5.55
C GLY A 790 -46.62 -30.73 -4.36
N PHE A 791 -47.91 -31.08 -4.45
CA PHE A 791 -48.59 -31.91 -3.45
C PHE A 791 -48.42 -33.40 -3.74
N GLU A 792 -47.96 -34.14 -2.75
CA GLU A 792 -47.76 -35.58 -2.78
C GLU A 792 -49.08 -36.36 -2.84
N THR A 793 -49.02 -37.65 -3.16
CA THR A 793 -50.16 -38.57 -3.21
C THR A 793 -49.78 -39.90 -2.60
N SER A 794 -50.72 -40.52 -1.87
CA SER A 794 -50.59 -41.89 -1.35
C SER A 794 -50.77 -42.97 -2.42
N GLY A 795 -50.84 -42.58 -3.69
CA GLY A 795 -51.16 -43.47 -4.81
C GLY A 795 -52.68 -43.59 -5.00
N ASP A 796 -53.12 -44.80 -5.36
CA ASP A 796 -54.54 -45.12 -5.58
C ASP A 796 -54.90 -46.27 -4.63
N ARG A 797 -55.21 -45.94 -3.37
CA ARG A 797 -55.45 -46.91 -2.28
C ARG A 797 -56.74 -47.70 -2.53
N ASN A 798 -57.66 -47.17 -3.33
CA ASN A 798 -58.96 -47.76 -3.59
C ASN A 798 -59.10 -48.36 -5.02
N ASP A 799 -58.02 -48.33 -5.82
CA ASP A 799 -57.92 -48.88 -7.18
C ASP A 799 -58.96 -48.26 -8.17
N ASP A 800 -59.38 -47.00 -7.97
CA ASP A 800 -60.37 -46.31 -8.80
C ASP A 800 -59.79 -45.51 -10.00
N GLY A 801 -58.47 -45.42 -10.09
CA GLY A 801 -57.70 -44.74 -11.12
C GLY A 801 -57.50 -43.25 -10.90
N ILE A 802 -57.91 -42.72 -9.74
CA ILE A 802 -57.66 -41.34 -9.29
C ILE A 802 -56.63 -41.39 -8.17
N LEU A 803 -55.73 -40.40 -8.16
CA LEU A 803 -54.76 -40.25 -7.07
C LEU A 803 -55.48 -39.80 -5.80
N ASP A 804 -55.28 -40.55 -4.73
CA ASP A 804 -55.88 -40.34 -3.42
C ASP A 804 -55.07 -39.31 -2.60
N PRO A 805 -55.75 -38.58 -1.68
CA PRO A 805 -55.08 -37.79 -0.65
C PRO A 805 -54.25 -38.69 0.27
N GLN A 806 -53.36 -38.09 1.08
CA GLN A 806 -52.67 -38.85 2.13
C GLN A 806 -53.69 -39.38 3.14
N TYR A 807 -54.56 -38.48 3.62
CA TYR A 807 -55.62 -38.79 4.56
C TYR A 807 -56.99 -38.44 3.97
N PHE A 808 -57.92 -39.38 4.05
CA PHE A 808 -59.32 -39.08 3.78
C PHE A 808 -59.95 -38.36 4.97
N LEU A 809 -60.96 -37.52 4.71
CA LEU A 809 -61.65 -36.75 5.76
C LEU A 809 -62.30 -37.60 6.87
N TYR A 810 -62.50 -38.90 6.65
CA TYR A 810 -63.06 -39.81 7.66
C TYR A 810 -61.98 -40.49 8.52
N GLU A 811 -60.71 -40.45 8.08
CA GLU A 811 -59.55 -40.92 8.84
C GLU A 811 -59.12 -39.85 9.85
N MET A 812 -59.35 -38.57 9.54
CA MET A 812 -58.99 -37.42 10.38
C MET A 812 -60.08 -37.04 11.39
N ASN A 813 -59.69 -36.59 12.58
CA ASN A 813 -60.62 -36.10 13.61
C ASN A 813 -60.88 -34.59 13.50
N LEU A 814 -61.69 -34.20 12.51
CA LEU A 814 -62.03 -32.79 12.27
C LEU A 814 -63.12 -32.23 13.21
N SER A 815 -63.34 -32.84 14.38
CA SER A 815 -64.44 -32.48 15.27
C SER A 815 -64.16 -31.19 16.07
N GLY A 816 -64.52 -30.04 15.48
CA GLY A 816 -64.23 -28.72 16.06
C GLY A 816 -63.22 -27.92 15.24
N PHE A 817 -62.49 -28.59 14.34
CA PHE A 817 -61.62 -27.98 13.34
C PHE A 817 -62.46 -27.34 12.22
N THR A 818 -62.32 -26.02 12.02
CA THR A 818 -63.14 -25.28 11.04
C THR A 818 -62.38 -25.07 9.74
N VAL A 819 -62.76 -25.80 8.69
CA VAL A 819 -62.14 -25.70 7.36
C VAL A 819 -62.92 -24.71 6.47
N PRO A 820 -62.30 -23.64 5.96
CA PRO A 820 -62.92 -22.74 4.97
C PRO A 820 -63.27 -23.45 3.64
N GLU A 821 -64.13 -22.85 2.81
CA GLU A 821 -64.51 -23.42 1.51
C GLU A 821 -63.30 -23.63 0.57
N GLY A 822 -62.24 -22.83 0.75
CA GLY A 822 -60.98 -22.94 0.00
C GLY A 822 -59.94 -23.90 0.56
N GLY A 823 -60.15 -24.46 1.76
CA GLY A 823 -59.13 -25.21 2.52
C GLY A 823 -58.31 -24.31 3.47
N ARG A 824 -57.53 -24.94 4.36
CA ARG A 824 -56.49 -24.31 5.20
C ARG A 824 -55.38 -25.32 5.53
N TRP A 825 -54.22 -24.83 5.97
CA TRP A 825 -53.17 -25.68 6.56
C TRP A 825 -53.65 -26.30 7.88
N ALA A 826 -53.18 -27.51 8.17
CA ALA A 826 -53.43 -28.20 9.43
C ALA A 826 -52.85 -27.41 10.62
N LEU A 827 -51.61 -26.95 10.44
CA LEU A 827 -50.86 -26.04 11.32
C LEU A 827 -50.55 -24.75 10.55
N ASP A 828 -50.96 -23.61 11.07
CA ASP A 828 -50.87 -22.31 10.38
C ASP A 828 -50.37 -21.21 11.33
N PRO A 829 -49.05 -20.95 11.37
CA PRO A 829 -48.46 -19.99 12.30
C PRO A 829 -48.66 -18.52 11.90
N ALA A 830 -49.30 -18.23 10.75
CA ALA A 830 -49.41 -16.85 10.30
C ALA A 830 -50.30 -16.02 11.21
N PHE A 831 -49.89 -14.79 11.47
CA PHE A 831 -50.62 -13.87 12.34
C PHE A 831 -52.13 -13.78 12.02
N GLY A 832 -52.97 -14.19 12.97
CA GLY A 832 -54.42 -14.14 12.86
C GLY A 832 -55.07 -15.36 12.18
N SER A 833 -54.30 -16.43 11.99
CA SER A 833 -54.78 -17.79 11.79
C SER A 833 -55.70 -18.24 12.94
N PRO A 834 -56.55 -19.26 12.73
CA PRO A 834 -57.27 -19.92 13.82
C PRO A 834 -56.32 -20.82 14.62
N GLU A 835 -56.32 -20.68 15.96
CA GLU A 835 -55.68 -21.59 16.94
C GLU A 835 -55.80 -23.05 16.48
N ASP A 836 -54.67 -23.76 16.37
CA ASP A 836 -54.67 -25.19 16.03
C ASP A 836 -53.90 -26.10 16.98
N SER A 837 -53.15 -25.53 17.93
CA SER A 837 -52.44 -26.23 19.01
C SER A 837 -53.27 -27.18 19.89
N ILE A 838 -54.59 -26.99 19.94
CA ILE A 838 -55.52 -27.77 20.78
C ILE A 838 -56.18 -28.94 20.05
N PHE A 839 -55.93 -29.10 18.74
CA PHE A 839 -56.51 -30.19 17.96
C PHE A 839 -55.58 -31.39 17.92
N ASP A 840 -56.14 -32.49 17.42
CA ASP A 840 -55.51 -33.80 17.19
C ASP A 840 -55.95 -34.16 15.77
N ILE A 841 -55.06 -33.96 14.81
CA ILE A 841 -55.44 -33.87 13.39
C ILE A 841 -55.34 -35.21 12.65
N ASP A 842 -54.43 -36.08 13.07
CA ASP A 842 -54.25 -37.47 12.63
C ASP A 842 -55.02 -38.49 13.49
N ASN A 843 -55.62 -38.06 14.61
CA ASN A 843 -56.52 -38.85 15.46
C ASN A 843 -55.82 -39.99 16.21
N ASP A 844 -54.59 -39.77 16.63
CA ASP A 844 -53.76 -40.71 17.40
C ASP A 844 -53.98 -40.58 18.93
N THR A 845 -54.77 -39.60 19.36
CA THR A 845 -55.11 -39.21 20.75
C THR A 845 -54.11 -38.28 21.46
N LEU A 846 -53.04 -37.87 20.78
CA LEU A 846 -52.12 -36.82 21.21
C LEU A 846 -52.58 -35.46 20.64
N GLN A 847 -52.37 -34.38 21.37
CA GLN A 847 -52.70 -33.04 20.86
C GLN A 847 -51.47 -32.46 20.17
N ASN A 848 -51.65 -31.72 19.07
CA ASN A 848 -50.56 -31.09 18.32
C ASN A 848 -49.54 -30.36 19.22
N SER A 849 -50.00 -29.61 20.23
CA SER A 849 -49.12 -28.92 21.18
C SER A 849 -48.24 -29.81 22.09
N LEU A 850 -48.57 -31.09 22.24
CA LEU A 850 -47.77 -32.08 22.97
C LEU A 850 -46.79 -32.82 22.07
N GLU A 851 -46.93 -32.67 20.76
CA GLU A 851 -46.09 -33.31 19.74
C GLU A 851 -44.86 -32.46 19.41
N ALA A 852 -44.84 -31.21 19.87
CA ALA A 852 -43.73 -30.28 19.71
C ALA A 852 -42.37 -30.86 20.19
N PRO A 853 -41.23 -30.37 19.67
CA PRO A 853 -39.91 -30.95 19.91
C PRO A 853 -39.46 -30.89 21.37
N ASP A 854 -39.95 -29.90 22.12
CA ASP A 854 -39.70 -29.73 23.55
C ASP A 854 -40.64 -30.58 24.44
N ARG A 855 -41.49 -31.42 23.84
CA ARG A 855 -42.45 -32.31 24.50
C ARG A 855 -42.20 -33.78 24.16
N TRP A 856 -42.94 -34.35 23.20
CA TRP A 856 -42.78 -35.73 22.73
C TRP A 856 -42.05 -35.82 21.37
N ASP A 857 -41.83 -34.70 20.67
CA ASP A 857 -41.03 -34.65 19.43
C ASP A 857 -41.52 -35.64 18.35
N THR A 858 -42.85 -35.72 18.21
CA THR A 858 -43.59 -36.52 17.24
C THR A 858 -44.08 -35.65 16.09
N ASN A 859 -44.57 -36.29 15.02
CA ASN A 859 -45.05 -35.60 13.83
C ASN A 859 -46.58 -35.45 13.90
N PRO A 860 -47.12 -34.23 14.09
CA PRO A 860 -48.53 -33.98 14.38
C PRO A 860 -49.49 -34.21 13.21
N VAL A 861 -49.06 -34.86 12.14
CA VAL A 861 -49.95 -35.33 11.07
C VAL A 861 -49.67 -36.78 10.70
N ASP A 862 -48.86 -37.46 11.50
CA ASP A 862 -48.49 -38.84 11.33
C ASP A 862 -48.96 -39.63 12.53
N TYR A 863 -49.80 -40.62 12.26
CA TYR A 863 -50.47 -41.38 13.29
C TYR A 863 -49.53 -42.27 14.13
N ASP A 864 -48.36 -42.59 13.59
CA ASP A 864 -47.33 -43.49 14.14
C ASP A 864 -45.97 -42.95 13.68
N SER A 865 -45.35 -42.11 14.52
CA SER A 865 -44.18 -41.31 14.16
C SER A 865 -42.90 -42.11 13.98
N ASP A 866 -42.76 -43.24 14.66
CA ASP A 866 -41.56 -44.07 14.66
C ASP A 866 -41.71 -45.39 13.87
N GLY A 867 -42.93 -45.73 13.49
CA GLY A 867 -43.27 -46.83 12.59
C GLY A 867 -43.30 -48.19 13.29
N ASP A 868 -43.46 -48.23 14.61
CA ASP A 868 -43.50 -49.45 15.41
C ASP A 868 -44.90 -50.10 15.48
N ARG A 869 -45.91 -49.44 14.89
CA ARG A 869 -47.35 -49.78 14.78
C ARG A 869 -48.21 -49.33 15.96
N LEU A 870 -47.68 -48.61 16.93
CA LEU A 870 -48.44 -48.00 18.00
C LEU A 870 -48.80 -46.56 17.64
N PRO A 871 -49.96 -46.04 18.09
CA PRO A 871 -50.27 -44.63 17.94
C PRO A 871 -49.54 -43.79 18.99
N ASP A 872 -48.98 -42.64 18.61
CA ASP A 872 -48.13 -41.85 19.52
C ASP A 872 -48.86 -41.49 20.83
N GLY A 873 -50.11 -41.03 20.74
CA GLY A 873 -50.94 -40.70 21.90
C GLY A 873 -51.26 -41.87 22.84
N TRP A 874 -51.32 -43.10 22.30
CA TRP A 874 -51.51 -44.32 23.08
C TRP A 874 -50.25 -44.65 23.89
N GLU A 875 -49.09 -44.54 23.25
CA GLU A 875 -47.78 -44.77 23.87
C GLU A 875 -47.52 -43.76 24.99
N VAL A 876 -47.77 -42.47 24.72
CA VAL A 876 -47.66 -41.40 25.73
C VAL A 876 -48.51 -41.72 26.96
N ALA A 877 -49.76 -42.14 26.76
CA ALA A 877 -50.67 -42.42 27.88
C ALA A 877 -50.16 -43.54 28.80
N TYR A 878 -49.67 -44.65 28.23
CA TYR A 878 -49.16 -45.78 29.02
C TYR A 878 -47.75 -45.56 29.54
N SER A 879 -46.92 -44.80 28.82
CA SER A 879 -45.61 -44.36 29.30
C SER A 879 -45.74 -43.47 30.54
N GLU A 880 -46.67 -42.50 30.53
CA GLU A 880 -46.97 -41.69 31.70
C GLU A 880 -47.52 -42.54 32.86
N GLU A 881 -48.41 -43.50 32.56
CA GLU A 881 -48.96 -44.40 33.57
C GLU A 881 -47.88 -45.27 34.22
N ALA A 882 -46.96 -45.86 33.43
CA ALA A 882 -45.86 -46.69 33.90
C ALA A 882 -44.92 -45.93 34.86
N ILE A 883 -44.59 -44.68 34.51
CA ILE A 883 -43.80 -43.78 35.35
C ILE A 883 -44.57 -43.45 36.64
N SER A 884 -45.88 -43.18 36.55
CA SER A 884 -46.71 -42.85 37.70
C SER A 884 -46.84 -44.01 38.71
N LEU A 885 -46.88 -45.24 38.20
CA LEU A 885 -46.93 -46.48 38.98
C LEU A 885 -45.56 -46.90 39.52
N GLY A 886 -44.47 -46.29 39.03
CA GLY A 886 -43.10 -46.55 39.44
C GLY A 886 -42.56 -47.88 38.92
N LEU A 887 -43.04 -48.33 37.76
CA LEU A 887 -42.54 -49.52 37.06
C LEU A 887 -41.17 -49.26 36.41
N VAL A 888 -40.92 -48.01 36.02
CA VAL A 888 -39.67 -47.50 35.45
C VAL A 888 -39.24 -46.19 36.14
N ASP A 889 -37.93 -45.90 36.16
CA ASP A 889 -37.36 -44.69 36.77
C ASP A 889 -36.95 -43.69 35.68
N ASN A 890 -37.34 -42.42 35.82
CA ASN A 890 -36.99 -41.36 34.87
C ASN A 890 -35.47 -41.27 34.60
N ASN A 891 -34.63 -41.53 35.62
CA ASN A 891 -33.18 -41.45 35.44
C ASN A 891 -32.62 -42.53 34.51
N THR A 892 -33.28 -43.69 34.40
CA THR A 892 -32.84 -44.77 33.51
C THR A 892 -33.23 -44.48 32.07
N LEU A 893 -34.43 -43.93 31.86
CA LEU A 893 -34.93 -43.53 30.55
C LEU A 893 -34.16 -42.31 30.01
N ASP A 894 -33.93 -41.28 30.84
CA ASP A 894 -33.11 -40.11 30.50
C ASP A 894 -31.68 -40.49 30.05
N ALA A 895 -31.13 -41.60 30.55
CA ALA A 895 -29.81 -42.09 30.18
C ALA A 895 -29.78 -42.83 28.83
N LEU A 896 -30.93 -43.37 28.41
CA LEU A 896 -31.14 -44.01 27.11
C LEU A 896 -31.63 -43.00 26.04
N GLY A 897 -32.15 -41.85 26.49
CA GLY A 897 -32.70 -40.80 25.62
C GLY A 897 -34.21 -40.92 25.40
N SER A 898 -34.85 -41.94 25.98
CA SER A 898 -36.31 -42.13 25.97
C SER A 898 -37.00 -41.36 27.09
N ARG A 899 -38.21 -40.90 26.84
CA ARG A 899 -39.12 -40.21 27.78
C ARG A 899 -40.13 -41.15 28.43
N GLY A 900 -40.15 -42.41 28.01
CA GLY A 900 -41.04 -43.47 28.46
C GLY A 900 -40.50 -44.87 28.13
N PRO A 901 -41.11 -45.93 28.65
CA PRO A 901 -40.86 -47.30 28.19
C PRO A 901 -41.37 -47.57 26.76
N MET A 902 -42.30 -46.74 26.27
CA MET A 902 -42.78 -46.68 24.89
C MET A 902 -42.78 -45.20 24.49
N ASP A 903 -41.60 -44.66 24.14
CA ASP A 903 -41.45 -43.27 23.69
C ASP A 903 -41.74 -43.21 22.18
N PRO A 904 -42.80 -42.52 21.75
CA PRO A 904 -43.28 -42.51 20.35
C PRO A 904 -42.30 -41.89 19.33
N ARG A 905 -41.17 -41.36 19.80
CA ARG A 905 -40.07 -40.92 18.93
C ARG A 905 -39.13 -42.07 18.54
N MET A 906 -39.11 -43.15 19.32
CA MET A 906 -38.07 -44.16 19.31
C MET A 906 -38.69 -45.54 19.11
N PRO A 907 -38.45 -46.20 17.95
CA PRO A 907 -39.07 -47.49 17.67
C PRO A 907 -38.69 -48.62 18.65
N ASP A 908 -37.65 -48.41 19.47
CA ASP A 908 -37.08 -49.32 20.47
C ASP A 908 -36.55 -48.43 21.62
N SER A 909 -37.38 -48.22 22.64
CA SER A 909 -37.16 -47.23 23.71
C SER A 909 -36.12 -47.65 24.74
N ASP A 910 -35.89 -48.96 24.89
CA ASP A 910 -34.96 -49.51 25.88
C ASP A 910 -33.64 -50.05 25.26
N LEU A 911 -33.58 -50.07 23.93
CA LEU A 911 -32.45 -50.46 23.08
C LEU A 911 -32.06 -51.94 23.20
N ASP A 912 -33.01 -52.83 23.48
CA ASP A 912 -32.78 -54.27 23.55
C ASP A 912 -32.81 -54.97 22.17
N GLY A 913 -33.28 -54.26 21.13
CA GLY A 913 -33.38 -54.71 19.76
C GLY A 913 -34.76 -55.28 19.36
N ILE A 914 -35.76 -55.20 20.23
CA ILE A 914 -37.17 -55.43 19.94
C ILE A 914 -37.85 -54.06 19.87
N ASN A 915 -38.76 -53.89 18.92
CA ASN A 915 -39.52 -52.65 18.83
C ASN A 915 -40.62 -52.62 19.88
N ASP A 916 -40.96 -51.44 20.40
CA ASP A 916 -41.91 -51.25 21.49
C ASP A 916 -43.28 -51.91 21.19
N GLY A 917 -43.82 -51.74 19.98
CA GLY A 917 -45.04 -52.42 19.53
C GLY A 917 -44.98 -53.95 19.50
N SER A 918 -43.79 -54.54 19.44
CA SER A 918 -43.55 -56.00 19.47
C SER A 918 -43.06 -56.51 20.82
N GLU A 919 -42.92 -55.65 21.82
CA GLU A 919 -42.54 -56.04 23.18
C GLU A 919 -43.73 -56.56 24.00
N ASP A 920 -43.41 -57.34 25.05
CA ASP A 920 -44.33 -57.76 26.11
C ASP A 920 -43.69 -57.37 27.46
N ILE A 921 -43.99 -56.16 27.93
CA ILE A 921 -43.29 -55.55 29.06
C ILE A 921 -43.74 -56.18 30.39
N ASP A 922 -45.02 -56.52 30.53
CA ASP A 922 -45.59 -57.00 31.79
C ASP A 922 -45.64 -58.54 31.91
N ASN A 923 -45.26 -59.24 30.83
CA ASN A 923 -45.14 -60.69 30.71
C ASN A 923 -46.44 -61.41 31.07
N ASP A 924 -47.56 -60.89 30.60
CA ASP A 924 -48.90 -61.39 30.91
C ASP A 924 -49.44 -62.45 29.92
N GLY A 925 -48.65 -62.74 28.89
CA GLY A 925 -48.85 -63.80 27.93
C GLY A 925 -48.98 -65.21 28.55
N LEU A 926 -49.18 -66.21 27.70
CA LEU A 926 -49.41 -67.58 28.18
C LEU A 926 -48.12 -68.20 28.70
N ASN A 927 -48.23 -68.85 29.86
CA ASN A 927 -47.09 -69.56 30.43
C ASN A 927 -46.60 -70.70 29.51
N ARG A 928 -45.46 -70.48 28.85
CA ARG A 928 -44.84 -71.46 27.93
C ARG A 928 -44.65 -72.83 28.54
N THR A 929 -44.29 -72.92 29.82
CA THR A 929 -44.11 -74.23 30.47
C THR A 929 -45.43 -74.99 30.55
N ILE A 930 -46.55 -74.30 30.78
CA ILE A 930 -47.89 -74.90 30.77
C ILE A 930 -48.26 -75.34 29.35
N LEU A 931 -47.99 -74.51 28.34
CA LEU A 931 -48.20 -74.86 26.94
C LEU A 931 -47.38 -76.10 26.54
N MET A 932 -46.11 -76.17 26.92
CA MET A 932 -45.24 -77.32 26.66
C MET A 932 -45.78 -78.59 27.32
N TYR A 933 -46.25 -78.53 28.57
CA TYR A 933 -46.88 -79.70 29.20
C TYR A 933 -48.21 -80.10 28.55
N ARG A 934 -48.89 -79.17 27.88
CA ARG A 934 -50.19 -79.39 27.25
C ARG A 934 -50.07 -79.96 25.84
N TYR A 935 -49.21 -79.37 25.01
CA TYR A 935 -49.06 -79.70 23.58
C TYR A 935 -47.82 -80.57 23.28
N CYS A 936 -46.85 -80.64 24.20
CA CYS A 936 -45.65 -81.47 24.08
C CYS A 936 -45.27 -82.14 25.41
N PRO A 937 -46.15 -82.99 26.00
CA PRO A 937 -45.96 -83.51 27.37
C PRO A 937 -44.63 -84.24 27.60
N GLY A 938 -44.01 -84.78 26.55
CA GLY A 938 -42.73 -85.49 26.58
C GLY A 938 -41.47 -84.62 26.44
N TRP A 939 -41.60 -83.28 26.41
CA TRP A 939 -40.49 -82.35 26.14
C TRP A 939 -39.31 -82.48 27.12
N ASP A 940 -39.57 -82.83 28.38
CA ASP A 940 -38.59 -82.93 29.46
C ASP A 940 -37.92 -84.32 29.56
N ASN A 941 -38.36 -85.30 28.74
CA ASN A 941 -37.92 -86.68 28.79
C ASN A 941 -37.34 -87.16 27.43
N PRO A 942 -36.01 -87.21 27.27
CA PRO A 942 -35.36 -87.65 26.03
C PRO A 942 -35.65 -89.10 25.61
N GLN A 943 -36.31 -89.90 26.47
CA GLN A 943 -36.66 -91.30 26.20
C GLN A 943 -38.11 -91.47 25.73
N ASP A 944 -38.93 -90.42 25.78
CA ASP A 944 -40.36 -90.45 25.44
C ASP A 944 -40.79 -89.08 24.87
N PHE A 945 -40.43 -88.82 23.61
CA PHE A 945 -40.73 -87.55 22.94
C PHE A 945 -42.07 -87.68 22.19
N GLU A 946 -43.18 -87.45 22.91
CA GLU A 946 -44.53 -87.36 22.35
C GLU A 946 -44.95 -85.89 22.36
N CYS A 947 -44.93 -85.27 21.17
CA CYS A 947 -45.26 -83.85 20.99
C CYS A 947 -46.18 -83.66 19.79
N HIS A 948 -47.30 -82.98 20.01
CA HIS A 948 -48.28 -82.65 18.99
C HIS A 948 -47.90 -81.39 18.22
N ILE A 949 -47.21 -80.46 18.88
CA ILE A 949 -46.60 -79.26 18.29
C ILE A 949 -45.13 -79.25 18.70
N ASP A 950 -44.23 -79.28 17.71
CA ASP A 950 -42.78 -79.36 17.93
C ASP A 950 -42.21 -78.01 18.42
N PRO A 951 -41.70 -77.91 19.66
CA PRO A 951 -41.18 -76.67 20.22
C PRO A 951 -39.82 -76.24 19.66
N TYR A 952 -39.13 -77.09 18.87
CA TYR A 952 -37.79 -76.81 18.35
C TYR A 952 -37.73 -76.70 16.81
N GLY A 953 -38.90 -76.72 16.15
CA GLY A 953 -39.06 -76.71 14.70
C GLY A 953 -40.05 -75.66 14.22
N SER A 954 -40.92 -75.99 13.26
CA SER A 954 -41.95 -75.06 12.76
C SER A 954 -43.00 -74.67 13.79
N GLY A 955 -43.08 -75.39 14.92
CA GLY A 955 -43.99 -75.10 16.02
C GLY A 955 -43.37 -74.27 17.14
N SER A 956 -42.11 -73.83 17.05
CA SER A 956 -41.53 -72.93 18.06
C SER A 956 -42.29 -71.60 18.12
N ALA A 957 -42.67 -71.07 16.95
CA ALA A 957 -43.50 -69.88 16.80
C ALA A 957 -44.81 -69.99 17.58
N PHE A 958 -45.47 -71.17 17.64
CA PHE A 958 -46.67 -71.35 18.47
C PHE A 958 -46.44 -71.02 19.94
N TYR A 959 -45.29 -71.42 20.48
CA TYR A 959 -45.00 -71.22 21.89
C TYR A 959 -44.43 -69.84 22.15
N ASP A 960 -43.69 -69.27 21.19
CA ASP A 960 -43.08 -67.95 21.31
C ASP A 960 -44.15 -66.84 21.10
N ASP A 961 -45.02 -66.95 20.08
CA ASP A 961 -46.11 -66.00 19.79
C ASP A 961 -47.22 -66.00 20.85
N LEU A 962 -47.38 -67.10 21.61
CA LEU A 962 -48.34 -67.18 22.71
C LEU A 962 -47.70 -66.86 24.07
N GLU A 963 -46.38 -66.96 24.18
CA GLU A 963 -45.64 -66.58 25.41
C GLU A 963 -45.56 -65.07 25.54
N ASN A 964 -45.44 -64.37 24.41
CA ASN A 964 -45.39 -62.91 24.35
C ASN A 964 -46.76 -62.40 23.89
N TYR A 965 -47.48 -61.68 24.73
CA TYR A 965 -48.65 -60.93 24.31
C TYR A 965 -48.20 -59.50 24.07
N THR A 966 -48.12 -59.11 22.79
CA THR A 966 -47.37 -57.89 22.43
C THR A 966 -48.18 -56.63 22.66
N ASN A 967 -47.51 -55.51 22.94
CA ASN A 967 -48.12 -54.19 23.12
C ASN A 967 -49.07 -53.82 21.96
N PHE A 968 -48.74 -54.18 20.71
CA PHE A 968 -49.63 -53.97 19.55
C PHE A 968 -50.90 -54.82 19.59
N GLU A 969 -50.81 -56.07 20.03
CA GLU A 969 -51.99 -56.93 20.22
C GLU A 969 -52.88 -56.41 21.35
N GLU A 970 -52.27 -55.85 22.38
CA GLU A 970 -52.98 -55.18 23.47
C GLU A 970 -53.71 -53.93 23.01
N TYR A 971 -53.07 -53.11 22.18
CA TYR A 971 -53.72 -51.98 21.52
C TYR A 971 -54.96 -52.43 20.73
N GLN A 972 -54.86 -53.51 19.94
CA GLN A 972 -55.99 -54.03 19.15
C GLN A 972 -57.16 -54.54 20.00
N ASN A 973 -56.86 -55.16 21.15
CA ASN A 973 -57.87 -55.75 22.03
C ASN A 973 -58.34 -54.81 23.16
N GLY A 974 -57.68 -53.67 23.34
CA GLY A 974 -58.01 -52.67 24.36
C GLY A 974 -57.58 -53.06 25.78
N THR A 975 -56.47 -53.80 25.90
CA THR A 975 -55.83 -54.21 27.17
C THR A 975 -54.62 -53.32 27.48
N SER A 976 -53.99 -53.48 28.65
CA SER A 976 -52.99 -52.54 29.17
C SER A 976 -51.57 -53.12 29.15
N PRO A 977 -50.62 -52.51 28.41
CA PRO A 977 -49.27 -53.04 28.20
C PRO A 977 -48.33 -53.05 29.39
N ILE A 978 -48.80 -52.55 30.52
CA ILE A 978 -48.03 -52.40 31.74
C ILE A 978 -48.74 -53.03 32.94
N LEU A 979 -49.95 -53.56 32.74
CA LEU A 979 -50.79 -54.14 33.77
C LEU A 979 -51.34 -55.48 33.29
N ASN A 980 -50.81 -56.54 33.88
CA ASN A 980 -51.17 -57.92 33.56
C ASN A 980 -52.61 -58.35 33.91
N ASP A 981 -53.53 -57.45 34.24
CA ASP A 981 -54.94 -57.70 34.60
C ASP A 981 -55.68 -56.35 34.51
N THR A 982 -56.06 -55.96 33.29
CA THR A 982 -56.66 -54.65 32.98
C THR A 982 -58.01 -54.44 33.67
N ASP A 983 -58.85 -55.47 33.72
CA ASP A 983 -60.21 -55.36 34.25
C ASP A 983 -60.34 -55.72 35.75
N GLY A 984 -59.27 -56.27 36.33
CA GLY A 984 -59.12 -56.59 37.75
C GLY A 984 -59.84 -57.87 38.19
N ASP A 985 -60.21 -58.75 37.25
CA ASP A 985 -60.92 -59.99 37.54
C ASP A 985 -60.00 -61.17 37.94
N LYS A 986 -58.67 -60.95 37.83
CA LYS A 986 -57.54 -61.86 38.13
C LYS A 986 -57.14 -62.82 37.02
N TRP A 987 -57.73 -62.73 35.85
CA TRP A 987 -57.15 -63.32 34.65
C TRP A 987 -56.11 -62.36 34.09
N THR A 988 -55.08 -62.91 33.44
CA THR A 988 -54.13 -62.06 32.72
C THR A 988 -54.67 -61.78 31.34
N ASP A 989 -54.41 -60.59 30.79
CA ASP A 989 -55.07 -60.11 29.58
C ASP A 989 -54.74 -61.03 28.40
N GLY A 990 -53.48 -61.44 28.25
CA GLY A 990 -53.08 -62.45 27.26
C GLY A 990 -53.82 -63.79 27.42
N SER A 991 -54.09 -64.22 28.67
CA SER A 991 -54.90 -65.41 28.93
C SER A 991 -56.39 -65.20 28.66
N GLU A 992 -56.91 -64.00 28.88
CA GLU A 992 -58.30 -63.66 28.61
C GLU A 992 -58.57 -63.67 27.12
N VAL A 993 -57.78 -62.94 26.33
CA VAL A 993 -57.93 -62.86 24.88
C VAL A 993 -57.76 -64.23 24.24
N PHE A 994 -56.77 -65.00 24.67
CA PHE A 994 -56.55 -66.34 24.12
C PHE A 994 -57.72 -67.30 24.38
N HIS A 995 -58.30 -67.29 25.60
CA HIS A 995 -59.35 -68.25 26.01
C HIS A 995 -60.78 -67.75 25.75
N GLN A 996 -60.94 -66.62 25.06
CA GLN A 996 -62.24 -66.17 24.59
C GLN A 996 -62.73 -67.06 23.44
N ASP A 997 -64.02 -67.35 23.44
CA ASP A 997 -64.74 -67.99 22.34
C ASP A 997 -65.58 -66.88 21.69
N GLN A 998 -65.10 -66.35 20.57
CA GLN A 998 -65.61 -65.12 19.96
C GLN A 998 -66.93 -65.36 19.19
N ASP A 999 -67.22 -66.60 18.81
CA ASP A 999 -68.41 -66.98 18.05
C ASP A 999 -69.24 -68.13 18.66
N ASP A 1000 -68.91 -68.52 19.89
CA ASP A 1000 -69.58 -69.54 20.71
C ASP A 1000 -69.54 -70.96 20.09
N ASP A 1001 -68.42 -71.34 19.46
CA ASP A 1001 -68.28 -72.64 18.79
C ASP A 1001 -67.48 -73.71 19.58
N ASP A 1002 -67.09 -73.37 20.81
CA ASP A 1002 -66.24 -74.10 21.76
C ASP A 1002 -64.78 -74.29 21.29
N MET A 1003 -64.30 -73.52 20.30
CA MET A 1003 -62.89 -73.29 20.06
C MET A 1003 -62.43 -72.01 20.76
N TRP A 1004 -61.11 -71.86 20.90
CA TRP A 1004 -60.53 -70.70 21.55
C TRP A 1004 -59.95 -69.79 20.48
N ALA A 1005 -60.28 -68.50 20.55
CA ALA A 1005 -59.92 -67.52 19.53
C ALA A 1005 -58.41 -67.48 19.27
N GLY A 1006 -57.58 -67.56 20.30
CA GLY A 1006 -56.12 -67.59 20.13
C GLY A 1006 -55.59 -68.90 19.52
N TRP A 1007 -56.29 -70.02 19.73
CA TRP A 1007 -55.97 -71.29 19.06
C TRP A 1007 -56.36 -71.24 17.58
N GLU A 1008 -57.51 -70.64 17.27
CA GLU A 1008 -58.01 -70.45 15.91
C GLU A 1008 -57.09 -69.54 15.10
N TYR A 1009 -56.73 -68.40 15.68
CA TYR A 1009 -55.82 -67.42 15.10
C TYR A 1009 -54.49 -68.06 14.63
N TYR A 1010 -53.83 -68.82 15.51
CA TYR A 1010 -52.54 -69.44 15.18
C TYR A 1010 -52.63 -70.41 13.99
N PHE A 1011 -53.70 -71.19 13.90
CA PHE A 1011 -53.90 -72.13 12.79
C PHE A 1011 -54.55 -71.49 11.55
N GLY A 1012 -54.75 -70.16 11.55
CA GLY A 1012 -55.33 -69.42 10.44
C GLY A 1012 -56.80 -69.75 10.21
N PHE A 1013 -57.51 -70.03 11.29
CA PHE A 1013 -58.97 -70.09 11.36
C PHE A 1013 -59.51 -68.69 11.69
N ASP A 1014 -60.79 -68.42 11.41
CA ASP A 1014 -61.39 -67.11 11.63
C ASP A 1014 -62.16 -67.18 12.95
N PRO A 1015 -61.69 -66.53 14.04
CA PRO A 1015 -62.34 -66.61 15.35
C PRO A 1015 -63.80 -66.12 15.37
N HIS A 1016 -64.27 -65.52 14.28
CA HIS A 1016 -65.66 -65.07 14.13
C HIS A 1016 -66.50 -65.95 13.18
N ASP A 1017 -65.95 -67.04 12.63
CA ASP A 1017 -66.64 -68.00 11.75
C ASP A 1017 -66.74 -69.42 12.32
N SER A 1018 -67.79 -69.64 13.11
CA SER A 1018 -68.17 -70.90 13.78
C SER A 1018 -68.27 -72.15 12.89
N SER A 1019 -68.11 -72.02 11.57
CA SER A 1019 -68.16 -73.14 10.64
C SER A 1019 -66.85 -73.93 10.57
N ASP A 1020 -65.73 -73.31 10.92
CA ASP A 1020 -64.40 -73.93 10.88
C ASP A 1020 -64.20 -75.02 11.95
N SER A 1021 -64.89 -74.97 13.09
CA SER A 1021 -64.91 -76.07 14.08
C SER A 1021 -65.26 -77.43 13.50
N THR A 1022 -66.08 -77.45 12.44
CA THR A 1022 -66.58 -78.68 11.82
C THR A 1022 -65.73 -79.18 10.64
N ILE A 1023 -64.67 -78.44 10.27
CA ILE A 1023 -63.79 -78.77 9.16
C ILE A 1023 -62.68 -79.72 9.65
N ASP A 1024 -62.32 -80.69 8.82
CA ASP A 1024 -61.14 -81.56 8.98
C ASP A 1024 -60.05 -80.98 8.04
N SER A 1025 -59.12 -80.22 8.61
CA SER A 1025 -58.22 -79.36 7.84
C SER A 1025 -57.00 -80.10 7.27
N ASP A 1026 -56.54 -81.17 7.93
CA ASP A 1026 -55.38 -81.97 7.50
C ASP A 1026 -55.74 -83.34 6.88
N GLY A 1027 -57.02 -83.73 6.98
CA GLY A 1027 -57.57 -84.93 6.37
C GLY A 1027 -57.31 -86.22 7.15
N ASP A 1028 -57.01 -86.14 8.44
CA ASP A 1028 -56.75 -87.30 9.30
C ASP A 1028 -58.04 -87.99 9.81
N GLY A 1029 -59.19 -87.34 9.61
CA GLY A 1029 -60.52 -87.83 9.98
C GLY A 1029 -61.08 -87.28 11.29
N PHE A 1030 -60.38 -86.37 11.96
CA PHE A 1030 -60.85 -85.58 13.09
C PHE A 1030 -61.18 -84.15 12.65
N VAL A 1031 -62.12 -83.49 13.34
CA VAL A 1031 -62.51 -82.10 13.03
C VAL A 1031 -61.73 -81.14 13.92
N ASN A 1032 -61.51 -79.91 13.48
CA ASN A 1032 -60.73 -78.89 14.20
C ASN A 1032 -61.17 -78.74 15.67
N LYS A 1033 -62.49 -78.76 15.97
CA LYS A 1033 -63.00 -78.72 17.36
C LYS A 1033 -62.57 -79.90 18.22
N CYS A 1034 -62.52 -81.10 17.64
CA CYS A 1034 -62.03 -82.29 18.33
C CYS A 1034 -60.53 -82.15 18.63
N GLU A 1035 -59.77 -81.64 17.66
CA GLU A 1035 -58.32 -81.47 17.79
C GLU A 1035 -57.96 -80.37 18.79
N SER A 1036 -58.67 -79.24 18.78
CA SER A 1036 -58.57 -78.17 19.78
C SER A 1036 -58.80 -78.72 21.20
N ARG A 1037 -59.85 -79.54 21.39
CA ARG A 1037 -60.17 -80.15 22.68
C ARG A 1037 -59.09 -81.10 23.19
N TRP A 1038 -58.42 -81.83 22.31
CA TRP A 1038 -57.39 -82.82 22.67
C TRP A 1038 -55.96 -82.29 22.45
N ASN A 1039 -55.81 -81.01 22.12
CA ASN A 1039 -54.53 -80.32 21.95
C ASN A 1039 -53.65 -80.93 20.85
N THR A 1040 -54.26 -81.41 19.76
CA THR A 1040 -53.56 -81.93 18.58
C THR A 1040 -53.44 -80.87 17.49
N ASN A 1041 -52.56 -81.08 16.50
CA ASN A 1041 -52.27 -80.06 15.48
C ASN A 1041 -53.16 -80.27 14.23
N PRO A 1042 -54.14 -79.40 13.97
CA PRO A 1042 -55.15 -79.55 12.92
C PRO A 1042 -54.62 -79.34 11.50
N LYS A 1043 -53.33 -79.04 11.34
CA LYS A 1043 -52.66 -78.91 10.04
C LYS A 1043 -51.66 -80.03 9.78
N ASP A 1044 -51.41 -80.91 10.75
CA ASP A 1044 -50.46 -82.01 10.64
C ASP A 1044 -51.16 -83.37 10.76
N PRO A 1045 -51.33 -84.12 9.65
CA PRO A 1045 -52.05 -85.39 9.63
C PRO A 1045 -51.36 -86.53 10.40
N THR A 1046 -50.21 -86.25 11.01
CA THR A 1046 -49.50 -87.17 11.91
C THR A 1046 -49.73 -86.88 13.40
N SER A 1047 -50.41 -85.78 13.73
CA SER A 1047 -50.72 -85.32 15.08
C SER A 1047 -52.21 -85.50 15.37
N PHE A 1048 -52.60 -86.65 15.92
CA PHE A 1048 -54.01 -87.02 16.10
C PHE A 1048 -54.30 -87.54 17.52
N PRO A 1049 -55.57 -87.47 17.99
CA PRO A 1049 -55.96 -87.92 19.32
C PRO A 1049 -55.64 -89.40 19.61
N SER A 1050 -55.23 -89.69 20.85
CA SER A 1050 -54.77 -91.01 21.27
C SER A 1050 -55.91 -92.01 21.50
N GLN A 1051 -55.59 -93.31 21.59
CA GLN A 1051 -56.59 -94.38 21.68
C GLN A 1051 -57.29 -94.41 23.06
N GLY A 1052 -58.38 -93.65 23.19
CA GLY A 1052 -59.15 -93.48 24.43
C GLY A 1052 -59.82 -92.11 24.57
N GLU A 1053 -59.39 -91.16 23.75
CA GLU A 1053 -59.95 -89.82 23.63
C GLU A 1053 -61.20 -89.85 22.74
N LEU A 1054 -62.30 -89.29 23.23
CA LEU A 1054 -63.60 -89.37 22.57
C LEU A 1054 -63.86 -88.07 21.80
N CYS A 1055 -63.95 -88.20 20.47
CA CYS A 1055 -64.46 -87.18 19.58
C CYS A 1055 -65.76 -87.66 18.96
N ASN A 1056 -66.88 -87.34 19.59
CA ASN A 1056 -68.20 -87.47 19.01
C ASN A 1056 -68.57 -86.14 18.36
N SER A 1057 -69.00 -86.19 17.10
CA SER A 1057 -69.55 -85.06 16.35
C SER A 1057 -70.91 -84.55 16.86
N PHE A 1058 -71.23 -84.79 18.14
CA PHE A 1058 -72.53 -84.55 18.76
C PHE A 1058 -72.46 -83.98 20.19
N ASP A 1059 -71.27 -83.77 20.76
CA ASP A 1059 -71.11 -83.03 22.03
C ASP A 1059 -70.71 -81.59 21.74
#